data_AF-A0A1G0IA28-F1
#
_entry.id   AF-A0A1G0IA28-F1
#
_cell.length_a   1.000
_cell.length_b   1.000
_cell.length_c   1.000
_cell.angle_alpha   90.00
_cell.angle_beta   90.00
_cell.angle_gamma   90.00
#
_symmetry.space_group_name_H-M   'P 1'
#
loop_
_entity.id
_entity.type
_entity.pdbx_description
1 polymer ?
#
loop_
_entity_poly.entity_id
_entity_poly.type
_entity_poly.pdbx_seq_one_letter_code
_entity_poly.pdbx_strand_id
1 'polypeptide(L)'
;MPKFVKAGPVVPDELVQSLEDDRVVIFCGAGISMGAGLPSYVGLVKYCYDELAETLPMKKSSEWLWPDRMLGSLEGKFGRAQVRDAVHRCLSAAPTSLDMHRAILRLAKLRGDTGVRLVTTNFDTLFEQARTEWHFGKDLHSGPILPIPRNDKAVTWRSVVYLHGRLDEVGANEHLVLTSADFGRSYLTDAWAARFVAKLFSDFTVLFIGYSLNDPVLRYMTDAFAAENSSSRVASNRSPAYIFVPHKGKDDPDDAPYRHRNLRPIFYRQTKDHRHLRNTIVAWADAREDYLKSTLGLIARIAPKRPSTINPSDVANLVWALCGRPTDAGHGAKAFADMKKRPPIEWFDEFERRETDILASHKKAVEAAQVEGDDLPPHPQLVIEPLFPWAHDARDTQLPPQSVHLARWLAQHIDDYGFAARVIQKLANRRFLHPFLLARIRQSLREGGDVKPGLAKLWKLITSTSVDTLALGRLFPFELKVPETLAVGDDALAFKVDLLSALRTSVSLAQPFDTRLPDFNPNAEGEEEKARGVRLSEVVNAKVVIPGDAQVGLLVERILARDESAAFLASILPELTTMLRRTADLFTLIEQASAGTDVSVFHRPSIVPHAQNRGYEKWTLIITLIWHGWQHLDQVDPVASRRIVGEWLASEAAVLRRLGLAALNHAQGFSWNQKLEHLLDG
;
A
#
# COMPACT_ATOMS: atom_id res chain seq x y z
N MET A 1 3.24 -2.94 22.24
CA MET A 1 4.61 -3.27 22.66
C MET A 1 4.73 -4.72 23.12
N PRO A 2 5.48 -5.56 22.38
CA PRO A 2 5.65 -6.97 22.68
C PRO A 2 6.49 -7.20 23.95
N LYS A 3 6.02 -8.14 24.77
CA LYS A 3 6.82 -8.84 25.77
C LYS A 3 7.01 -10.27 25.32
N PHE A 4 8.24 -10.67 25.02
CA PHE A 4 8.56 -12.04 24.60
C PHE A 4 8.62 -13.01 25.79
N VAL A 5 8.85 -12.50 27.01
CA VAL A 5 8.83 -13.29 28.25
C VAL A 5 8.17 -12.48 29.38
N LYS A 6 7.48 -13.18 30.31
CA LYS A 6 6.61 -12.57 31.35
C LYS A 6 7.30 -11.51 32.23
N ALA A 7 8.61 -11.63 32.47
CA ALA A 7 9.42 -10.72 33.28
C ALA A 7 10.56 -10.04 32.49
N GLY A 8 10.47 -10.03 31.15
CA GLY A 8 11.48 -9.44 30.27
C GLY A 8 11.23 -7.97 29.95
N PRO A 9 12.23 -7.28 29.37
CA PRO A 9 12.04 -5.95 28.83
C PRO A 9 10.89 -5.89 27.83
N VAL A 10 10.21 -4.74 27.82
CA VAL A 10 9.25 -4.38 26.78
C VAL A 10 10.03 -3.87 25.58
N VAL A 11 9.95 -4.57 24.45
CA VAL A 11 10.62 -4.13 23.23
C VAL A 11 9.67 -3.19 22.46
N PRO A 12 10.11 -1.98 22.04
CA PRO A 12 9.27 -1.07 21.27
C PRO A 12 8.78 -1.69 19.95
N ASP A 13 7.51 -1.46 19.60
CA ASP A 13 6.92 -1.96 18.35
C ASP A 13 7.72 -1.46 17.13
N GLU A 14 8.14 -0.19 17.14
CA GLU A 14 8.97 0.42 16.10
C GLU A 14 10.31 -0.30 15.90
N LEU A 15 10.96 -0.76 16.98
CA LEU A 15 12.22 -1.49 16.90
C LEU A 15 12.01 -2.89 16.33
N VAL A 16 10.97 -3.60 16.76
CA VAL A 16 10.62 -4.91 16.20
C VAL A 16 10.33 -4.76 14.71
N GLN A 17 9.56 -3.75 14.33
CA GLN A 17 9.25 -3.45 12.94
C GLN A 17 10.50 -3.11 12.13
N SER A 18 11.38 -2.25 12.64
CA SER A 18 12.63 -1.86 11.95
C SER A 18 13.58 -3.04 11.79
N LEU A 19 13.58 -3.97 12.75
CA LEU A 19 14.35 -5.21 12.65
C LEU A 19 13.79 -6.09 11.53
N GLU A 20 12.46 -6.21 11.44
CA GLU A 20 11.79 -7.00 10.40
C GLU A 20 11.92 -6.41 8.99
N ASP A 21 12.05 -5.09 8.87
CA ASP A 21 12.31 -4.40 7.61
C ASP A 21 13.79 -4.50 7.17
N ASP A 22 14.61 -5.30 7.87
CA ASP A 22 16.05 -5.35 7.68
C ASP A 22 16.66 -3.94 7.68
N ARG A 23 16.31 -3.10 8.66
CA ARG A 23 16.89 -1.75 8.86
C ARG A 23 17.69 -1.62 10.15
N VAL A 24 17.61 -2.61 11.03
CA VAL A 24 18.35 -2.63 12.29
C VAL A 24 19.74 -3.24 12.09
N VAL A 25 20.75 -2.58 12.67
CA VAL A 25 22.06 -3.16 12.89
C VAL A 25 22.22 -3.44 14.38
N ILE A 26 22.55 -4.69 14.71
CA ILE A 26 22.84 -5.07 16.10
C ILE A 26 24.29 -4.75 16.39
N PHE A 27 24.53 -4.04 17.48
CA PHE A 27 25.85 -3.61 17.93
C PHE A 27 26.14 -4.27 19.28
N CYS A 28 27.15 -5.13 19.32
CA CYS A 28 27.47 -5.99 20.46
C CYS A 28 28.75 -5.58 21.17
N GLY A 29 28.67 -5.41 22.49
CA GLY A 29 29.79 -5.09 23.36
C GLY A 29 30.19 -6.26 24.26
N ALA A 30 31.19 -6.02 25.11
CA ALA A 30 31.83 -7.06 25.93
C ALA A 30 30.85 -7.73 26.90
N GLY A 31 29.75 -7.06 27.25
CA GLY A 31 28.73 -7.61 28.13
C GLY A 31 28.06 -8.89 27.61
N ILE A 32 28.08 -9.13 26.29
CA ILE A 32 27.58 -10.38 25.69
C ILE A 32 28.51 -11.54 26.03
N SER A 33 29.82 -11.36 25.81
CA SER A 33 30.84 -12.38 26.04
C SER A 33 31.04 -12.71 27.53
N MET A 34 30.69 -11.79 28.45
CA MET A 34 30.67 -12.10 29.89
C MET A 34 29.71 -13.24 30.24
N GLY A 35 28.58 -13.33 29.55
CA GLY A 35 27.63 -14.44 29.73
C GLY A 35 28.16 -15.78 29.25
N ALA A 36 29.20 -15.77 28.41
CA ALA A 36 29.92 -16.95 27.93
C ALA A 36 31.17 -17.27 28.77
N GLY A 37 31.45 -16.50 29.83
CA GLY A 37 32.56 -16.76 30.77
C GLY A 37 33.81 -15.92 30.52
N LEU A 38 33.81 -15.01 29.54
CA LEU A 38 34.92 -14.07 29.33
C LEU A 38 34.87 -12.90 30.32
N PRO A 39 36.00 -12.27 30.66
CA PRO A 39 36.01 -11.15 31.59
C PRO A 39 35.43 -9.87 30.96
N SER A 40 34.96 -8.95 31.81
CA SER A 40 34.75 -7.55 31.42
C SER A 40 36.08 -6.90 31.01
N TYR A 41 36.04 -5.76 30.32
CA TYR A 41 37.26 -5.02 29.95
C TYR A 41 38.15 -4.70 31.18
N VAL A 42 37.56 -4.29 32.30
CA VAL A 42 38.27 -4.09 33.58
C VAL A 42 38.87 -5.40 34.12
N GLY A 43 38.18 -6.52 33.92
CA GLY A 43 38.67 -7.85 34.28
C GLY A 43 39.84 -8.29 33.42
N LEU A 44 39.81 -7.98 32.12
CA LEU A 44 40.91 -8.22 31.19
C LEU A 44 42.17 -7.44 31.60
N VAL A 45 42.02 -6.16 31.96
CA VAL A 45 43.15 -5.35 32.48
C VAL A 45 43.73 -6.01 33.73
N LYS A 46 42.89 -6.43 34.68
CA LYS A 46 43.36 -7.13 35.90
C LYS A 46 44.16 -8.38 35.57
N TYR A 47 43.63 -9.22 34.68
CA TYR A 47 44.31 -10.42 34.23
C TYR A 47 45.67 -10.09 33.63
N CYS A 48 45.80 -9.04 32.80
CA CYS A 48 47.07 -8.67 32.20
C CYS A 48 48.10 -8.20 33.24
N TYR A 49 47.69 -7.44 34.26
CA TYR A 49 48.59 -7.04 35.34
C TYR A 49 49.06 -8.26 36.17
N ASP A 50 48.13 -9.15 36.51
CA ASP A 50 48.44 -10.36 37.28
C ASP A 50 49.38 -11.30 36.49
N GLU A 51 49.10 -11.51 35.19
CA GLU A 51 49.88 -12.36 34.29
C GLU A 51 51.30 -11.81 34.03
N LEU A 52 51.45 -10.49 33.96
CA LEU A 52 52.75 -9.82 33.77
C LEU A 52 53.47 -9.53 35.09
N ALA A 53 52.93 -9.99 36.22
CA ALA A 53 53.44 -9.78 37.57
C ALA A 53 53.66 -8.29 37.93
N GLU A 54 52.84 -7.39 37.38
CA GLU A 54 52.88 -5.95 37.66
C GLU A 54 51.91 -5.59 38.80
N THR A 55 52.27 -4.58 39.60
CA THR A 55 51.42 -4.18 40.74
C THR A 55 50.14 -3.48 40.27
N LEU A 56 48.99 -4.06 40.63
CA LEU A 56 47.67 -3.47 40.35
C LEU A 56 47.44 -2.17 41.14
N PRO A 57 46.93 -1.10 40.50
CA PRO A 57 46.50 0.09 41.22
C PRO A 57 45.38 -0.19 42.22
N MET A 58 45.34 0.58 43.31
CA MET A 58 44.28 0.46 44.34
C MET A 58 42.88 0.55 43.71
N LYS A 59 41.92 -0.23 44.23
CA LYS A 59 40.55 -0.32 43.66
C LYS A 59 39.79 1.00 43.55
N LYS A 60 40.16 2.03 44.33
CA LYS A 60 39.56 3.38 44.29
C LYS A 60 40.38 4.40 43.49
N SER A 61 41.46 3.97 42.82
CA SER A 61 42.27 4.86 41.98
C SER A 61 41.43 5.43 40.83
N SER A 62 41.70 6.68 40.47
CA SER A 62 41.13 7.33 39.29
C SER A 62 41.62 6.70 37.98
N GLU A 63 42.68 5.90 38.01
CA GLU A 63 43.19 5.13 36.86
C GLU A 63 42.16 4.16 36.30
N TRP A 64 41.29 3.60 37.15
CA TRP A 64 40.23 2.69 36.72
C TRP A 64 39.13 3.37 35.87
N LEU A 65 39.11 4.71 35.81
CA LEU A 65 38.25 5.42 34.84
C LEU A 65 38.77 5.29 33.40
N TRP A 66 40.05 4.96 33.22
CA TRP A 66 40.70 4.86 31.92
C TRP A 66 41.49 3.53 31.78
N PRO A 67 40.82 2.37 31.76
CA PRO A 67 41.53 1.08 31.71
C PRO A 67 42.35 0.91 30.41
N ASP A 68 41.99 1.63 29.35
CA ASP A 68 42.73 1.72 28.09
C ASP A 68 44.11 2.38 28.24
N ARG A 69 44.24 3.35 29.17
CA ARG A 69 45.54 3.96 29.51
C ARG A 69 46.40 3.02 30.33
N MET A 70 45.79 2.22 31.19
CA MET A 70 46.48 1.23 32.00
C MET A 70 47.14 0.15 31.11
N LEU A 71 46.39 -0.37 30.12
CA LEU A 71 46.97 -1.27 29.13
C LEU A 71 48.07 -0.59 28.30
N GLY A 72 47.89 0.68 27.91
CA GLY A 72 48.94 1.45 27.23
C GLY A 72 50.23 1.59 28.06
N SER A 73 50.11 1.74 29.38
CA SER A 73 51.26 1.76 30.28
C SER A 73 51.97 0.40 30.36
N LEU A 74 51.22 -0.70 30.37
CA LEU A 74 51.79 -2.05 30.30
C LEU A 74 52.52 -2.27 28.97
N GLU A 75 51.94 -1.85 27.85
CA GLU A 75 52.58 -1.96 26.53
C GLU A 75 53.88 -1.15 26.46
N GLY A 76 53.92 0.02 27.10
CA GLY A 76 55.14 0.82 27.21
C GLY A 76 56.25 0.18 28.06
N LYS A 77 55.89 -0.66 29.05
CA LYS A 77 56.83 -1.33 29.96
C LYS A 77 57.33 -2.68 29.45
N PHE A 78 56.42 -3.53 28.98
CA PHE A 78 56.69 -4.93 28.60
C PHE A 78 56.72 -5.15 27.08
N GLY A 79 56.39 -4.12 26.31
CA GLY A 79 56.25 -4.21 24.86
C GLY A 79 54.87 -4.71 24.42
N ARG A 80 54.47 -4.31 23.20
CA ARG A 80 53.14 -4.58 22.65
C ARG A 80 52.86 -6.07 22.51
N ALA A 81 53.79 -6.86 21.97
CA ALA A 81 53.59 -8.28 21.70
C ALA A 81 53.22 -9.07 22.98
N GLN A 82 53.97 -8.87 24.07
CA GLN A 82 53.77 -9.62 25.31
C GLN A 82 52.41 -9.34 25.97
N VAL A 83 51.97 -8.08 25.95
CA VAL A 83 50.65 -7.69 26.48
C VAL A 83 49.53 -8.26 25.59
N ARG A 84 49.69 -8.21 24.27
CA ARG A 84 48.71 -8.76 23.31
C ARG A 84 48.59 -10.28 23.44
N ASP A 85 49.69 -10.98 23.71
CA ASP A 85 49.68 -12.43 23.97
C ASP A 85 48.95 -12.77 25.26
N ALA A 86 49.10 -11.97 26.32
CA ALA A 86 48.32 -12.12 27.55
C ALA A 86 46.82 -11.91 27.30
N VAL A 87 46.46 -10.90 26.51
CA VAL A 87 45.07 -10.65 26.10
C VAL A 87 44.52 -11.81 25.26
N HIS A 88 45.29 -12.29 24.29
CA HIS A 88 44.91 -13.43 23.46
C HIS A 88 44.64 -14.67 24.30
N ARG A 89 45.53 -15.02 25.24
CA ARG A 89 45.34 -16.16 26.15
C ARG A 89 44.09 -16.02 27.01
N CYS A 90 43.82 -14.83 27.54
CA CYS A 90 42.64 -14.57 28.36
C CYS A 90 41.33 -14.76 27.58
N LEU A 91 41.29 -14.27 26.33
CA LEU A 91 40.08 -14.23 25.51
C LEU A 91 39.87 -15.49 24.65
N SER A 92 40.89 -16.34 24.52
CA SER A 92 40.81 -17.64 23.81
C SER A 92 40.25 -18.77 24.68
N ALA A 93 39.76 -18.47 25.89
CA ALA A 93 39.15 -19.46 26.77
C ALA A 93 37.89 -20.08 26.14
N ALA A 94 37.68 -21.39 26.36
CA ALA A 94 36.51 -22.09 25.84
C ALA A 94 35.20 -21.50 26.41
N PRO A 95 34.19 -21.19 25.57
CA PRO A 95 32.97 -20.57 26.02
C PRO A 95 32.12 -21.53 26.86
N THR A 96 31.53 -21.02 27.94
CA THR A 96 30.59 -21.76 28.79
C THR A 96 29.21 -21.93 28.14
N SER A 97 28.77 -20.96 27.31
CA SER A 97 27.55 -21.04 26.49
C SER A 97 27.65 -20.10 25.30
N LEU A 98 27.11 -20.55 24.16
CA LEU A 98 27.01 -19.77 22.91
C LEU A 98 25.58 -19.39 22.55
N ASP A 99 24.61 -19.63 23.45
CA ASP A 99 23.18 -19.46 23.14
C ASP A 99 22.85 -18.01 22.76
N MET A 100 23.44 -17.05 23.48
CA MET A 100 23.26 -15.63 23.19
C MET A 100 23.85 -15.23 21.83
N HIS A 101 25.04 -15.72 21.50
CA HIS A 101 25.70 -15.46 20.22
C HIS A 101 24.87 -16.03 19.06
N ARG A 102 24.38 -17.26 19.21
CA ARG A 102 23.47 -17.89 18.24
C ARG A 102 22.16 -17.10 18.08
N ALA A 103 21.54 -16.69 19.17
CA ALA A 103 20.29 -15.91 19.13
C ALA A 103 20.49 -14.54 18.46
N ILE A 104 21.60 -13.84 18.77
CA ILE A 104 21.93 -12.56 18.12
C ILE A 104 22.20 -12.77 16.63
N LEU A 105 22.91 -13.81 16.21
CA LEU A 105 23.14 -14.10 14.79
C LEU A 105 21.83 -14.38 14.06
N ARG A 106 20.90 -15.10 14.68
CA ARG A 106 19.56 -15.35 14.15
C ARG A 106 18.76 -14.06 14.02
N LEU A 107 18.81 -13.18 15.02
CA LEU A 107 18.19 -11.86 14.96
C LEU A 107 18.85 -10.91 13.97
N ALA A 108 20.16 -11.00 13.75
CA ALA A 108 20.90 -10.15 12.82
C ALA A 108 20.76 -10.60 11.35
N LYS A 109 20.16 -11.76 11.10
CA LYS A 109 20.00 -12.34 9.77
C LYS A 109 19.00 -11.53 8.93
N LEU A 110 19.37 -11.29 7.68
CA LEU A 110 18.53 -10.61 6.69
C LEU A 110 17.46 -11.56 6.12
N ARG A 111 16.26 -11.04 5.81
CA ARG A 111 15.12 -11.83 5.32
C ARG A 111 15.21 -12.21 3.84
N GLY A 112 15.76 -11.34 3.00
CA GLY A 112 15.75 -11.48 1.53
C GLY A 112 17.03 -12.01 0.90
N ASP A 113 18.13 -12.10 1.64
CA ASP A 113 19.47 -12.41 1.12
C ASP A 113 20.29 -13.24 2.13
N THR A 114 21.33 -13.91 1.66
CA THR A 114 22.29 -14.62 2.52
C THR A 114 23.22 -13.59 3.16
N GLY A 115 22.94 -13.18 4.40
CA GLY A 115 23.84 -12.30 5.15
C GLY A 115 23.30 -11.87 6.51
N VAL A 116 24.16 -11.22 7.30
CA VAL A 116 23.88 -10.77 8.67
C VAL A 116 24.32 -9.32 8.83
N ARG A 117 23.66 -8.55 9.69
CA ARG A 117 24.10 -7.19 10.05
C ARG A 117 24.40 -7.08 11.53
N LEU A 118 25.66 -7.29 11.83
CA LEU A 118 26.17 -7.31 13.19
C LEU A 118 27.48 -6.52 13.22
N VAL A 119 27.59 -5.61 14.17
CA VAL A 119 28.86 -4.99 14.55
C VAL A 119 29.22 -5.45 15.94
N THR A 120 30.47 -5.81 16.16
CA THR A 120 31.00 -6.14 17.49
C THR A 120 32.26 -5.34 17.76
N THR A 121 32.42 -4.88 19.01
CA THR A 121 33.69 -4.33 19.52
C THR A 121 34.49 -5.37 20.29
N ASN A 122 33.97 -6.60 20.39
CA ASN A 122 34.67 -7.68 21.06
C ASN A 122 35.70 -8.28 20.12
N PHE A 123 36.83 -8.68 20.67
CA PHE A 123 37.93 -9.29 19.93
C PHE A 123 37.78 -10.80 19.77
N ASP A 124 36.96 -11.42 20.63
CA ASP A 124 36.75 -12.86 20.68
C ASP A 124 36.09 -13.42 19.42
N THR A 125 36.36 -14.70 19.14
CA THR A 125 35.82 -15.42 17.98
C THR A 125 34.51 -16.14 18.32
N LEU A 126 33.79 -15.76 19.38
CA LEU A 126 32.61 -16.51 19.85
C LEU A 126 31.45 -16.47 18.85
N PHE A 127 31.28 -15.38 18.10
CA PHE A 127 30.30 -15.33 16.99
C PHE A 127 30.67 -16.28 15.85
N GLU A 128 31.97 -16.51 15.63
CA GLU A 128 32.44 -17.47 14.64
C GLU A 128 32.18 -18.89 15.13
N GLN A 129 32.55 -19.20 16.37
CA GLN A 129 32.28 -20.51 16.97
C GLN A 129 30.78 -20.84 17.05
N ALA A 130 29.92 -19.81 17.11
CA ALA A 130 28.47 -19.98 17.12
C ALA A 130 27.89 -20.46 15.78
N ARG A 131 28.64 -20.38 14.66
CA ARG A 131 28.22 -20.82 13.32
C ARG A 131 29.39 -21.43 12.54
N THR A 132 29.21 -22.61 11.96
CA THR A 132 30.31 -23.41 11.41
C THR A 132 30.87 -22.95 10.05
N GLU A 133 30.16 -22.10 9.29
CA GLU A 133 30.57 -21.66 7.95
C GLU A 133 30.65 -20.13 7.83
N TRP A 134 31.86 -19.62 7.61
CA TRP A 134 32.18 -18.21 7.41
C TRP A 134 33.20 -18.02 6.28
N HIS A 135 32.99 -17.02 5.43
CA HIS A 135 33.98 -16.60 4.42
C HIS A 135 34.54 -15.21 4.78
N PHE A 136 35.83 -15.14 5.14
CA PHE A 136 36.47 -13.85 5.46
C PHE A 136 36.49 -12.91 4.24
N GLY A 137 36.24 -11.62 4.46
CA GLY A 137 36.13 -10.60 3.40
C GLY A 137 34.77 -10.54 2.70
N LYS A 138 33.92 -11.56 2.88
CA LYS A 138 32.54 -11.60 2.35
C LYS A 138 31.50 -11.60 3.47
N ASP A 139 31.67 -12.48 4.46
CA ASP A 139 30.76 -12.66 5.60
C ASP A 139 31.32 -12.02 6.89
N LEU A 140 32.65 -11.83 6.97
CA LEU A 140 33.37 -11.24 8.10
C LEU A 140 34.30 -10.12 7.64
N HIS A 141 34.32 -8.99 8.36
CA HIS A 141 35.33 -7.94 8.21
C HIS A 141 35.86 -7.52 9.58
N SER A 142 37.10 -7.02 9.59
CA SER A 142 37.74 -6.49 10.79
C SER A 142 38.43 -5.18 10.49
N GLY A 143 38.49 -4.29 11.48
CA GLY A 143 39.33 -3.10 11.40
C GLY A 143 40.78 -3.47 11.03
N PRO A 144 41.48 -2.68 10.19
CA PRO A 144 41.06 -1.40 9.62
C PRO A 144 40.25 -1.50 8.31
N ILE A 145 40.10 -2.70 7.72
CA ILE A 145 39.44 -2.91 6.42
C ILE A 145 37.95 -3.14 6.64
N LEU A 146 37.19 -2.05 6.71
CA LEU A 146 35.74 -2.07 6.93
C LEU A 146 34.95 -1.93 5.62
N PRO A 147 33.79 -2.60 5.50
CA PRO A 147 32.88 -2.37 4.39
C PRO A 147 32.22 -0.99 4.51
N ILE A 148 31.68 -0.48 3.41
CA ILE A 148 30.90 0.77 3.44
C ILE A 148 29.47 0.41 3.89
N PRO A 149 28.98 0.91 5.04
CA PRO A 149 27.64 0.60 5.51
C PRO A 149 26.64 1.45 4.70
N ARG A 150 26.19 0.92 3.56
CA ARG A 150 25.13 1.50 2.71
C ARG A 150 23.90 0.59 2.70
N ASN A 151 22.74 1.21 2.65
CA ASN A 151 21.43 0.57 2.50
C ASN A 151 20.71 1.13 1.27
N ASP A 152 21.28 0.94 0.08
CA ASP A 152 20.60 1.28 -1.17
C ASP A 152 19.99 0.02 -1.81
N LYS A 153 18.97 0.21 -2.65
CA LYS A 153 18.20 -0.89 -3.28
C LYS A 153 19.06 -1.78 -4.22
N ALA A 154 20.32 -1.43 -4.47
CA ALA A 154 21.23 -2.12 -5.39
C ALA A 154 22.36 -2.88 -4.67
N VAL A 155 22.95 -2.31 -3.61
CA VAL A 155 24.06 -2.87 -2.84
C VAL A 155 23.85 -2.58 -1.36
N THR A 156 23.63 -3.64 -0.59
CA THR A 156 23.40 -3.56 0.84
C THR A 156 24.48 -4.31 1.61
N TRP A 157 25.02 -3.69 2.67
CA TRP A 157 26.00 -4.34 3.55
C TRP A 157 25.35 -5.49 4.37
N ARG A 158 26.07 -6.62 4.47
CA ARG A 158 25.52 -7.91 4.90
C ARG A 158 26.50 -8.86 5.60
N SER A 159 27.46 -8.32 6.35
CA SER A 159 28.50 -9.09 7.05
C SER A 159 28.60 -8.75 8.54
N VAL A 160 29.29 -9.60 9.31
CA VAL A 160 29.71 -9.28 10.68
C VAL A 160 30.95 -8.40 10.62
N VAL A 161 30.94 -7.29 11.36
CA VAL A 161 32.05 -6.34 11.43
C VAL A 161 32.64 -6.33 12.84
N TYR A 162 33.92 -6.70 12.93
CA TYR A 162 34.76 -6.56 14.09
C TYR A 162 35.38 -5.16 14.09
N LEU A 163 34.66 -4.20 14.67
CA LEU A 163 35.03 -2.79 14.63
C LEU A 163 36.39 -2.52 15.30
N HIS A 164 36.72 -3.25 16.37
CA HIS A 164 37.98 -3.05 17.10
C HIS A 164 39.06 -4.06 16.74
N GLY A 165 38.88 -4.76 15.61
CA GLY A 165 39.75 -5.87 15.23
C GLY A 165 39.28 -7.19 15.81
N ARG A 166 39.89 -8.26 15.32
CA ARG A 166 39.53 -9.66 15.60
C ARG A 166 40.77 -10.38 16.08
N LEU A 167 40.65 -11.26 17.07
CA LEU A 167 41.76 -12.14 17.45
C LEU A 167 42.09 -13.09 16.30
N ASP A 168 43.37 -13.17 15.98
CA ASP A 168 43.92 -14.10 14.99
C ASP A 168 44.91 -15.04 15.67
N GLU A 169 44.86 -16.33 15.30
CA GLU A 169 45.73 -17.38 15.83
C GLU A 169 47.16 -17.29 15.27
N VAL A 170 47.33 -16.65 14.10
CA VAL A 170 48.59 -16.64 13.35
C VAL A 170 49.31 -15.28 13.39
N GLY A 171 48.61 -14.20 13.76
CA GLY A 171 49.12 -12.83 13.73
C GLY A 171 49.48 -12.24 15.08
N ALA A 172 50.37 -11.24 15.10
CA ALA A 172 50.75 -10.48 16.31
C ALA A 172 49.63 -9.57 16.87
N ASN A 173 48.40 -9.71 16.38
CA ASN A 173 47.21 -8.98 16.84
C ASN A 173 47.40 -7.44 16.88
N GLU A 174 48.17 -6.91 15.91
CA GLU A 174 48.59 -5.51 15.88
C GLU A 174 47.45 -4.53 15.60
N HIS A 175 46.38 -4.98 14.95
CA HIS A 175 45.24 -4.12 14.56
C HIS A 175 44.12 -4.06 15.59
N LEU A 176 44.29 -4.70 16.75
CA LEU A 176 43.33 -4.64 17.83
C LEU A 176 43.30 -3.23 18.46
N VAL A 177 42.11 -2.68 18.68
CA VAL A 177 41.92 -1.39 19.34
C VAL A 177 41.79 -1.61 20.85
N LEU A 178 42.91 -1.67 21.57
CA LEU A 178 42.93 -1.96 23.01
C LEU A 178 43.36 -0.78 23.86
N THR A 179 44.35 0.01 23.43
CA THR A 179 44.93 1.07 24.25
C THR A 179 44.47 2.45 23.79
N SER A 180 44.67 3.47 24.62
CA SER A 180 44.33 4.86 24.24
C SER A 180 45.02 5.30 22.95
N ALA A 181 46.22 4.79 22.68
CA ALA A 181 46.95 5.06 21.44
C ALA A 181 46.24 4.43 20.23
N ASP A 182 45.74 3.20 20.34
CA ASP A 182 44.97 2.57 19.26
C ASP A 182 43.63 3.26 19.04
N PHE A 183 42.94 3.66 20.10
CA PHE A 183 41.71 4.45 20.01
C PHE A 183 41.96 5.76 19.27
N GLY A 184 43.02 6.49 19.66
CA GLY A 184 43.46 7.71 18.98
C GLY A 184 43.73 7.48 17.49
N ARG A 185 44.47 6.42 17.16
CA ARG A 185 44.74 6.07 15.76
C ARG A 185 43.46 5.75 14.98
N SER A 186 42.58 4.93 15.54
CA SER A 186 41.41 4.38 14.83
C SER A 186 40.26 5.37 14.66
N TYR A 187 40.06 6.26 15.64
CA TYR A 187 38.96 7.23 15.65
C TYR A 187 39.38 8.65 15.26
N LEU A 188 40.64 9.04 15.45
CA LEU A 188 41.11 10.41 15.19
C LEU A 188 42.07 10.49 14.00
N THR A 189 43.16 9.72 14.01
CA THR A 189 44.22 9.86 12.98
C THR A 189 43.84 9.20 11.66
N ASP A 190 43.62 7.88 11.66
CA ASP A 190 43.23 7.11 10.48
C ASP A 190 41.70 7.18 10.26
N ALA A 191 40.94 7.47 11.34
CA ALA A 191 39.51 7.75 11.37
C ALA A 191 38.58 6.70 10.72
N TRP A 192 39.07 5.49 10.43
CA TRP A 192 38.28 4.44 9.78
C TRP A 192 37.10 3.99 10.66
N ALA A 193 37.28 3.90 11.98
CA ALA A 193 36.23 3.49 12.91
C ALA A 193 35.17 4.59 13.05
N ALA A 194 35.60 5.84 13.17
CA ALA A 194 34.71 7.00 13.28
C ALA A 194 33.84 7.16 12.03
N ARG A 195 34.43 7.04 10.83
CA ARG A 195 33.71 7.13 9.54
C ARG A 195 32.68 6.02 9.37
N PHE A 196 33.03 4.78 9.74
CA PHE A 196 32.12 3.64 9.67
C PHE A 196 30.91 3.85 10.58
N VAL A 197 31.15 4.21 11.86
CA VAL A 197 30.10 4.48 12.83
C VAL A 197 29.20 5.62 12.36
N ALA A 198 29.75 6.78 12.00
CA ALA A 198 28.95 7.93 11.56
C ALA A 198 28.00 7.57 10.40
N LYS A 199 28.50 6.84 9.39
CA LYS A 199 27.68 6.42 8.26
C LYS A 199 26.60 5.42 8.63
N LEU A 200 26.87 4.51 9.57
CA LEU A 200 25.93 3.50 10.03
C LEU A 200 24.71 4.13 10.74
N PHE A 201 24.91 5.17 11.54
CA PHE A 201 23.81 5.87 12.21
C PHE A 201 22.99 6.78 11.29
N SER A 202 23.58 7.22 10.18
CA SER A 202 22.86 7.96 9.14
C SER A 202 21.82 7.07 8.46
N ASP A 203 22.19 5.83 8.15
CA ASP A 203 21.44 4.99 7.21
C ASP A 203 20.66 3.85 7.90
N PHE A 204 20.98 3.53 9.16
CA PHE A 204 20.40 2.38 9.88
C PHE A 204 19.87 2.75 11.28
N THR A 205 18.89 1.96 11.74
CA THR A 205 18.49 1.93 13.16
C THR A 205 19.50 1.07 13.92
N VAL A 206 19.99 1.52 15.07
CA VAL A 206 21.04 0.78 15.80
C VAL A 206 20.48 0.21 17.10
N LEU A 207 20.79 -1.05 17.39
CA LEU A 207 20.44 -1.72 18.64
C LEU A 207 21.70 -2.14 19.40
N PHE A 208 21.98 -1.46 20.51
CA PHE A 208 23.10 -1.77 21.39
C PHE A 208 22.74 -2.85 22.42
N ILE A 209 23.55 -3.91 22.48
CA ILE A 209 23.42 -4.98 23.46
C ILE A 209 24.78 -5.25 24.12
N GLY A 210 24.80 -5.28 25.45
CA GLY A 210 26.03 -5.53 26.22
C GLY A 210 26.97 -4.32 26.31
N TYR A 211 26.44 -3.10 26.15
CA TYR A 211 27.17 -1.83 26.29
C TYR A 211 26.92 -1.14 27.62
N SER A 212 27.92 -0.39 28.08
CA SER A 212 27.81 0.59 29.16
C SER A 212 27.76 1.99 28.58
N LEU A 213 27.03 2.92 29.21
CA LEU A 213 26.98 4.33 28.79
C LEU A 213 28.36 5.02 28.79
N ASN A 214 29.31 4.49 29.56
CA ASN A 214 30.68 4.97 29.64
C ASN A 214 31.63 4.29 28.66
N ASP A 215 31.11 3.44 27.76
CA ASP A 215 31.93 2.83 26.72
C ASP A 215 32.52 3.90 25.78
N PRO A 216 33.83 3.85 25.48
CA PRO A 216 34.47 4.81 24.58
C PRO A 216 33.76 4.97 23.25
N VAL A 217 33.22 3.89 22.66
CA VAL A 217 32.55 3.94 21.34
C VAL A 217 31.30 4.81 21.39
N LEU A 218 30.48 4.67 22.42
CA LEU A 218 29.27 5.48 22.60
C LEU A 218 29.62 6.95 22.83
N ARG A 219 30.71 7.25 23.54
CA ARG A 219 31.18 8.62 23.75
C ARG A 219 31.67 9.28 22.45
N TYR A 220 32.54 8.61 21.71
CA TYR A 220 33.03 9.15 20.43
C TYR A 220 31.91 9.33 19.41
N MET A 221 30.90 8.46 19.45
CA MET A 221 29.69 8.59 18.65
C MET A 221 28.89 9.85 19.03
N THR A 222 28.63 10.10 20.31
CA THR A 222 27.89 11.30 20.73
C THR A 222 28.62 12.58 20.37
N ASP A 223 29.94 12.57 20.50
CA ASP A 223 30.79 13.70 20.14
C ASP A 223 30.77 13.96 18.63
N ALA A 224 30.79 12.90 17.80
CA ALA A 224 30.65 13.00 16.35
C ALA A 224 29.29 13.60 15.94
N PHE A 225 28.20 13.19 16.60
CA PHE A 225 26.88 13.77 16.33
C PHE A 225 26.76 15.24 16.76
N ALA A 226 27.34 15.60 17.90
CA ALA A 226 27.38 16.99 18.36
C ALA A 226 28.15 17.88 17.36
N ALA A 227 29.28 17.38 16.83
CA ALA A 227 30.06 18.06 15.82
C ALA A 227 29.31 18.23 14.48
N GLU A 228 28.66 17.19 13.97
CA GLU A 228 27.89 17.26 12.71
C GLU A 228 26.66 18.17 12.81
N ASN A 229 25.96 18.16 13.96
CA ASN A 229 24.81 19.04 14.20
C ASN A 229 25.19 20.51 14.22
N SER A 230 26.38 20.85 14.71
CA SER A 230 26.91 22.22 14.64
C SER A 230 27.28 22.65 13.21
N SER A 231 27.50 21.68 12.32
CA SER A 231 27.97 21.90 10.95
C SER A 231 26.83 21.96 9.91
N SER A 232 25.67 21.35 10.18
CA SER A 232 24.54 21.27 9.24
C SER A 232 23.37 22.18 9.64
N ARG A 233 22.95 23.08 8.72
CA ARG A 233 21.80 23.99 8.90
C ARG A 233 20.42 23.32 8.77
N VAL A 234 20.38 22.03 8.44
CA VAL A 234 19.16 21.23 8.29
C VAL A 234 19.22 20.06 9.25
N ALA A 235 18.24 19.94 10.14
CA ALA A 235 18.10 18.77 11.02
C ALA A 235 17.78 17.56 10.14
N SER A 236 18.78 16.68 9.91
CA SER A 236 18.53 15.41 9.25
C SER A 236 17.65 14.54 10.15
N ASN A 237 16.58 13.98 9.58
CA ASN A 237 15.68 13.08 10.28
C ASN A 237 16.40 11.73 10.47
N ARG A 238 17.21 11.62 11.54
CA ARG A 238 18.07 10.45 11.79
C ARG A 238 17.28 9.25 12.31
N SER A 239 17.76 8.06 11.98
CA SER A 239 17.20 6.82 12.52
C SER A 239 17.43 6.73 14.04
N PRO A 240 16.47 6.21 14.82
CA PRO A 240 16.62 6.07 16.27
C PRO A 240 17.68 5.02 16.63
N ALA A 241 18.34 5.22 17.78
CA ALA A 241 19.26 4.26 18.36
C ALA A 241 18.72 3.76 19.70
N TYR A 242 18.72 2.44 19.90
CA TYR A 242 18.16 1.76 21.07
C TYR A 242 19.27 1.10 21.89
N ILE A 243 19.14 1.08 23.22
CA ILE A 243 20.11 0.44 24.11
C ILE A 243 19.42 -0.31 25.25
N PHE A 244 19.79 -1.57 25.49
CA PHE A 244 19.29 -2.31 26.65
C PHE A 244 20.04 -1.92 27.93
N VAL A 245 19.31 -1.41 28.94
CA VAL A 245 19.91 -0.90 30.18
C VAL A 245 19.42 -1.69 31.40
N PRO A 246 20.33 -2.30 32.19
CA PRO A 246 19.96 -2.96 33.44
C PRO A 246 19.65 -1.95 34.56
N HIS A 247 18.60 -2.17 35.33
CA HIS A 247 18.32 -1.40 36.57
C HIS A 247 18.01 -2.33 37.76
N LYS A 248 18.28 -1.86 38.98
CA LYS A 248 18.06 -2.60 40.23
C LYS A 248 16.79 -2.17 40.98
N GLY A 249 16.18 -1.05 40.59
CA GLY A 249 14.98 -0.48 41.22
C GLY A 249 13.67 -1.18 40.84
N LYS A 250 12.57 -0.80 41.50
CA LYS A 250 11.21 -1.21 41.11
C LYS A 250 10.72 -0.44 39.88
N ASP A 251 11.04 0.85 39.81
CA ASP A 251 10.68 1.74 38.71
C ASP A 251 11.84 1.91 37.73
N ASP A 252 11.49 2.37 36.53
CA ASP A 252 12.46 2.66 35.48
C ASP A 252 13.30 3.89 35.86
N PRO A 253 14.63 3.87 35.63
CA PRO A 253 15.50 5.02 35.85
C PRO A 253 15.15 6.23 34.96
N ASP A 254 15.67 7.40 35.34
CA ASP A 254 15.63 8.59 34.48
C ASP A 254 16.29 8.33 33.12
N ASP A 255 15.58 8.67 32.04
CA ASP A 255 16.00 8.47 30.67
C ASP A 255 16.74 9.68 30.07
N ALA A 256 16.75 10.83 30.76
CA ALA A 256 17.39 12.06 30.30
C ALA A 256 18.88 11.88 29.88
N PRO A 257 19.73 11.14 30.63
CA PRO A 257 21.14 10.94 30.23
C PRO A 257 21.30 10.22 28.89
N TYR A 258 20.34 9.37 28.52
CA TYR A 258 20.32 8.64 27.27
C TYR A 258 19.72 9.49 26.14
N ARG A 259 18.62 10.21 26.42
CA ARG A 259 17.99 11.11 25.45
C ARG A 259 18.90 12.25 25.01
N HIS A 260 19.70 12.83 25.92
CA HIS A 260 20.71 13.85 25.57
C HIS A 260 21.77 13.32 24.59
N ARG A 261 21.93 12.00 24.52
CA ARG A 261 22.86 11.30 23.62
C ARG A 261 22.16 10.69 22.40
N ASN A 262 20.90 11.06 22.15
CA ASN A 262 20.04 10.51 21.10
C ASN A 262 19.85 8.99 21.19
N LEU A 263 19.89 8.43 22.40
CA LEU A 263 19.64 7.02 22.68
C LEU A 263 18.26 6.85 23.34
N ARG A 264 17.52 5.84 22.89
CA ARG A 264 16.26 5.39 23.51
C ARG A 264 16.56 4.16 24.39
N PRO A 265 16.58 4.30 25.73
CA PRO A 265 16.87 3.19 26.61
C PRO A 265 15.69 2.21 26.67
N ILE A 266 16.00 0.91 26.69
CA ILE A 266 15.08 -0.18 26.96
C ILE A 266 15.48 -0.77 28.32
N PHE A 267 14.80 -0.33 29.36
CA PHE A 267 15.12 -0.75 30.72
C PHE A 267 14.68 -2.19 30.98
N TYR A 268 15.50 -2.92 31.75
CA TYR A 268 15.15 -4.24 32.24
C TYR A 268 15.72 -4.50 33.62
N ARG A 269 14.97 -5.26 34.42
CA ARG A 269 15.35 -5.61 35.77
C ARG A 269 16.60 -6.50 35.78
N GLN A 270 17.65 -6.04 36.45
CA GLN A 270 18.91 -6.76 36.57
C GLN A 270 18.73 -7.96 37.51
N THR A 271 18.73 -9.16 36.94
CA THR A 271 18.84 -10.43 37.67
C THR A 271 20.25 -10.98 37.56
N LYS A 272 20.55 -12.06 38.31
CA LYS A 272 21.78 -12.82 38.15
C LYS A 272 22.01 -13.13 36.66
N ASP A 273 23.19 -12.80 36.17
CA ASP A 273 23.66 -13.02 34.79
C ASP A 273 22.71 -12.49 33.71
N HIS A 274 21.98 -11.40 33.97
CA HIS A 274 21.07 -10.75 33.01
C HIS A 274 20.05 -11.72 32.37
N ARG A 275 19.62 -12.76 33.12
CA ARG A 275 18.76 -13.85 32.62
C ARG A 275 17.52 -13.38 31.86
N HIS A 276 16.83 -12.34 32.34
CA HIS A 276 15.64 -11.82 31.65
C HIS A 276 15.95 -11.28 30.25
N LEU A 277 17.05 -10.53 30.09
CA LEU A 277 17.48 -10.05 28.78
C LEU A 277 17.85 -11.23 27.86
N ARG A 278 18.63 -12.18 28.37
CA ARG A 278 19.02 -13.38 27.60
C ARG A 278 17.80 -14.14 27.10
N ASN A 279 16.86 -14.45 28.00
CA ASN A 279 15.64 -15.17 27.64
C ASN A 279 14.77 -14.36 26.66
N THR A 280 14.70 -13.03 26.80
CA THR A 280 14.00 -12.18 25.84
C THR A 280 14.64 -12.24 24.46
N ILE A 281 15.97 -12.13 24.36
CA ILE A 281 16.65 -12.16 23.06
C ILE A 281 16.52 -13.52 22.38
N VAL A 282 16.64 -14.62 23.13
CA VAL A 282 16.42 -15.98 22.60
C VAL A 282 14.97 -16.14 22.13
N ALA A 283 13.99 -15.80 22.97
CA ALA A 283 12.57 -15.89 22.60
C ALA A 283 12.20 -14.95 21.45
N TRP A 284 12.85 -13.78 21.33
CA TRP A 284 12.66 -12.87 20.20
C TRP A 284 13.25 -13.45 18.91
N ALA A 285 14.43 -14.09 18.98
CA ALA A 285 15.03 -14.78 17.85
C ALA A 285 14.15 -15.93 17.36
N ASP A 286 13.64 -16.74 18.29
CA ASP A 286 12.72 -17.84 18.01
C ASP A 286 11.42 -17.31 17.41
N ALA A 287 10.83 -16.29 18.03
CA ALA A 287 9.64 -15.64 17.50
C ALA A 287 9.89 -15.11 16.08
N ARG A 288 11.04 -14.51 15.77
CA ARG A 288 11.34 -13.98 14.43
C ARG A 288 11.41 -15.09 13.36
N GLU A 289 12.04 -16.22 13.67
CA GLU A 289 12.15 -17.35 12.74
C GLU A 289 10.86 -18.16 12.60
N ASP A 290 10.18 -18.40 13.72
CA ASP A 290 8.89 -19.08 13.75
C ASP A 290 7.82 -18.21 13.10
N TYR A 291 7.88 -16.88 13.21
CA TYR A 291 6.85 -15.98 12.73
C TYR A 291 6.70 -15.97 11.20
N LEU A 292 7.77 -16.08 10.41
CA LEU A 292 7.68 -16.14 8.94
C LEU A 292 7.15 -17.50 8.45
N LYS A 293 7.64 -18.60 9.03
CA LYS A 293 7.13 -19.95 8.75
C LYS A 293 5.71 -20.15 9.27
N SER A 294 5.39 -19.59 10.43
CA SER A 294 4.07 -19.61 11.06
C SER A 294 3.10 -18.72 10.31
N THR A 295 3.48 -17.53 9.83
CA THR A 295 2.57 -16.66 9.07
C THR A 295 2.27 -17.25 7.69
N LEU A 296 3.28 -17.71 6.95
CA LEU A 296 3.06 -18.40 5.68
C LEU A 296 2.32 -19.73 5.88
N GLY A 297 2.63 -20.48 6.94
CA GLY A 297 1.92 -21.69 7.34
C GLY A 297 0.48 -21.44 7.77
N LEU A 298 0.22 -20.33 8.45
CA LEU A 298 -1.09 -19.86 8.89
C LEU A 298 -1.92 -19.45 7.66
N ILE A 299 -1.34 -18.66 6.75
CA ILE A 299 -1.96 -18.31 5.46
C ILE A 299 -2.29 -19.59 4.69
N ALA A 300 -1.33 -20.49 4.51
CA ALA A 300 -1.54 -21.75 3.79
C ALA A 300 -2.63 -22.64 4.41
N ARG A 301 -2.76 -22.64 5.74
CA ARG A 301 -3.74 -23.45 6.48
C ARG A 301 -5.14 -22.84 6.49
N ILE A 302 -5.24 -21.52 6.61
CA ILE A 302 -6.50 -20.80 6.86
C ILE A 302 -7.08 -20.21 5.57
N ALA A 303 -6.26 -19.56 4.74
CA ALA A 303 -6.72 -18.82 3.56
C ALA A 303 -7.55 -19.66 2.57
N PRO A 304 -7.31 -20.96 2.34
CA PRO A 304 -8.13 -21.74 1.40
C PRO A 304 -9.54 -22.07 1.91
N LYS A 305 -9.84 -21.83 3.19
CA LYS A 305 -11.14 -22.10 3.82
C LYS A 305 -12.01 -20.84 3.77
N ARG A 306 -13.33 -21.02 3.80
CA ARG A 306 -14.29 -19.92 3.89
C ARG A 306 -14.23 -19.29 5.28
N PRO A 307 -14.15 -17.95 5.43
CA PRO A 307 -14.10 -17.28 6.74
C PRO A 307 -15.21 -17.69 7.70
N SER A 308 -16.42 -17.93 7.18
CA SER A 308 -17.59 -18.36 7.96
C SER A 308 -17.47 -19.75 8.60
N THR A 309 -16.53 -20.58 8.13
CA THR A 309 -16.33 -21.96 8.60
C THR A 309 -15.19 -22.11 9.61
N ILE A 310 -14.51 -21.01 9.95
CA ILE A 310 -13.30 -20.97 10.78
C ILE A 310 -13.58 -20.18 12.05
N ASN A 311 -12.75 -20.38 13.07
CA ASN A 311 -12.86 -19.62 14.32
C ASN A 311 -12.64 -18.11 14.04
N PRO A 312 -13.46 -17.20 14.57
CA PRO A 312 -13.27 -15.75 14.43
C PRO A 312 -11.87 -15.26 14.79
N SER A 313 -11.21 -15.89 15.78
CA SER A 313 -9.83 -15.55 16.16
C SER A 313 -8.83 -15.90 15.05
N ASP A 314 -9.02 -17.02 14.35
CA ASP A 314 -8.20 -17.43 13.21
C ASP A 314 -8.40 -16.50 12.00
N VAL A 315 -9.64 -16.03 11.78
CA VAL A 315 -9.97 -15.01 10.76
C VAL A 315 -9.26 -13.69 11.05
N ALA A 316 -9.36 -13.20 12.30
CA ALA A 316 -8.69 -11.98 12.73
C ALA A 316 -7.16 -12.07 12.60
N ASN A 317 -6.58 -13.23 12.94
CA ASN A 317 -5.14 -13.48 12.79
C ASN A 317 -4.69 -13.42 11.33
N LEU A 318 -5.46 -14.01 10.40
CA LEU A 318 -5.14 -13.93 8.98
C LEU A 318 -5.25 -12.49 8.46
N VAL A 319 -6.35 -11.81 8.76
CA VAL A 319 -6.56 -10.42 8.33
C VAL A 319 -5.46 -9.51 8.87
N TRP A 320 -5.03 -9.69 10.12
CA TRP A 320 -3.90 -8.97 10.68
C TRP A 320 -2.58 -9.28 9.97
N ALA A 321 -2.32 -10.55 9.65
CA ALA A 321 -1.12 -10.96 8.91
C ALA A 321 -1.04 -10.32 7.50
N LEU A 322 -2.19 -10.10 6.86
CA LEU A 322 -2.26 -9.55 5.49
C LEU A 322 -2.29 -8.02 5.45
N CYS A 323 -3.07 -7.39 6.33
CA CYS A 323 -3.39 -5.96 6.27
C CYS A 323 -2.86 -5.17 7.47
N GLY A 324 -2.51 -5.83 8.58
CA GLY A 324 -2.09 -5.18 9.83
C GLY A 324 -0.64 -4.70 9.85
N ARG A 325 0.14 -4.96 8.79
CA ARG A 325 1.58 -4.68 8.73
C ARG A 325 1.94 -3.78 7.55
N PRO A 326 1.88 -2.45 7.73
CA PRO A 326 2.23 -1.49 6.68
C PRO A 326 3.64 -1.67 6.11
N THR A 327 4.62 -2.08 6.93
CA THR A 327 6.04 -2.16 6.52
C THR A 327 6.49 -3.50 5.96
N ASP A 328 5.65 -4.53 5.97
CA ASP A 328 5.97 -5.86 5.41
C ASP A 328 6.03 -5.85 3.87
N ALA A 329 6.06 -4.68 3.22
CA ALA A 329 6.04 -4.49 1.76
C ALA A 329 4.99 -5.36 1.03
N GLY A 330 3.93 -5.78 1.73
CA GLY A 330 2.90 -6.67 1.22
C GLY A 330 3.26 -8.15 1.06
N HIS A 331 4.30 -8.68 1.72
CA HIS A 331 4.69 -10.10 1.58
C HIS A 331 3.56 -11.07 1.99
N GLY A 332 2.86 -10.83 3.09
CA GLY A 332 1.68 -11.62 3.47
C GLY A 332 0.60 -11.61 2.37
N ALA A 333 0.25 -10.42 1.88
CA ALA A 333 -0.73 -10.25 0.80
C ALA A 333 -0.26 -10.90 -0.52
N LYS A 334 1.04 -10.86 -0.82
CA LYS A 334 1.65 -11.56 -1.97
C LYS A 334 1.48 -13.07 -1.84
N ALA A 335 1.84 -13.63 -0.70
CA ALA A 335 1.72 -15.07 -0.45
C ALA A 335 0.26 -15.53 -0.54
N PHE A 336 -0.68 -14.71 -0.07
CA PHE A 336 -2.11 -14.94 -0.20
C PHE A 336 -2.59 -14.92 -1.66
N ALA A 337 -2.12 -13.95 -2.47
CA ALA A 337 -2.50 -13.84 -3.88
C ALA A 337 -1.85 -14.88 -4.80
N ASP A 338 -0.65 -15.36 -4.47
CA ASP A 338 0.12 -16.31 -5.29
C ASP A 338 -0.16 -17.79 -4.90
N MET A 339 -1.18 -18.07 -4.08
CA MET A 339 -1.52 -19.43 -3.65
C MET A 339 -2.01 -20.31 -4.81
N LYS A 340 -1.58 -21.59 -4.82
CA LYS A 340 -2.05 -22.58 -5.81
C LYS A 340 -3.57 -22.80 -5.79
N LYS A 341 -4.14 -22.88 -4.58
CA LYS A 341 -5.60 -22.91 -4.39
C LYS A 341 -6.03 -21.48 -4.07
N ARG A 342 -6.79 -20.87 -5.00
CA ARG A 342 -7.28 -19.49 -4.85
C ARG A 342 -8.07 -19.33 -3.53
N PRO A 343 -7.70 -18.37 -2.66
CA PRO A 343 -8.51 -18.04 -1.49
C PRO A 343 -9.91 -17.56 -1.92
N PRO A 344 -10.98 -17.96 -1.22
CA PRO A 344 -12.37 -17.67 -1.59
C PRO A 344 -12.70 -16.18 -1.43
N ILE A 345 -13.60 -15.63 -2.26
CA ILE A 345 -13.90 -14.20 -2.37
C ILE A 345 -14.44 -13.58 -1.07
N GLU A 346 -15.04 -14.39 -0.20
CA GLU A 346 -15.61 -14.02 1.09
C GLU A 346 -14.57 -13.38 2.04
N TRP A 347 -13.26 -13.58 1.81
CA TRP A 347 -12.21 -12.85 2.53
C TRP A 347 -12.27 -11.33 2.28
N PHE A 348 -12.84 -10.90 1.16
CA PHE A 348 -13.05 -9.49 0.85
C PHE A 348 -13.92 -8.81 1.91
N ASP A 349 -14.99 -9.48 2.35
CA ASP A 349 -15.92 -8.92 3.35
C ASP A 349 -15.23 -8.73 4.71
N GLU A 350 -14.31 -9.63 5.06
CA GLU A 350 -13.51 -9.52 6.28
C GLU A 350 -12.51 -8.35 6.21
N PHE A 351 -11.93 -8.11 5.03
CA PHE A 351 -11.08 -6.93 4.83
C PHE A 351 -11.88 -5.63 4.92
N GLU A 352 -13.09 -5.58 4.33
CA GLU A 352 -13.99 -4.43 4.44
C GLU A 352 -14.47 -4.18 5.87
N ARG A 353 -14.79 -5.25 6.61
CA ARG A 353 -15.16 -5.17 8.02
C ARG A 353 -14.06 -4.52 8.85
N ARG A 354 -12.81 -4.97 8.65
CA ARG A 354 -11.64 -4.37 9.32
C ARG A 354 -11.52 -2.87 9.04
N GLU A 355 -11.70 -2.43 7.79
CA GLU A 355 -11.59 -1.00 7.47
C GLU A 355 -12.70 -0.18 8.11
N THR A 356 -13.92 -0.74 8.13
CA THR A 356 -15.06 -0.14 8.82
C THR A 356 -14.76 0.04 10.31
N ASP A 357 -14.17 -0.97 10.96
CA ASP A 357 -13.78 -0.90 12.38
C ASP A 357 -12.67 0.13 12.64
N ILE A 358 -11.69 0.23 11.74
CA ILE A 358 -10.61 1.22 11.81
C ILE A 358 -11.16 2.64 11.66
N LEU A 359 -12.03 2.87 10.68
CA LEU A 359 -12.67 4.17 10.44
C LEU A 359 -13.57 4.57 11.62
N ALA A 360 -14.34 3.64 12.18
CA ALA A 360 -15.17 3.89 13.35
C ALA A 360 -14.31 4.26 14.59
N SER A 361 -13.18 3.56 14.79
CA SER A 361 -12.24 3.86 15.87
C SER A 361 -11.55 5.21 15.67
N HIS A 362 -11.16 5.53 14.44
CA HIS A 362 -10.58 6.83 14.08
C HIS A 362 -11.57 7.97 14.30
N LYS A 363 -12.84 7.81 13.90
CA LYS A 363 -13.88 8.81 14.13
C LYS A 363 -14.04 9.13 15.63
N LYS A 364 -14.06 8.10 16.48
CA LYS A 364 -14.09 8.29 17.94
C LYS A 364 -12.85 9.01 18.47
N ALA A 365 -11.67 8.70 17.94
CA ALA A 365 -10.42 9.37 18.32
C ALA A 365 -10.39 10.85 17.88
N VAL A 366 -10.94 11.17 16.70
CA VAL A 366 -11.12 12.55 16.23
C VAL A 366 -12.10 13.32 17.12
N GLU A 367 -13.24 12.72 17.45
CA GLU A 367 -14.23 13.33 18.34
C GLU A 367 -13.63 13.59 19.74
N ALA A 368 -12.83 12.66 20.27
CA ALA A 368 -12.13 12.84 21.55
C ALA A 368 -11.08 13.97 21.48
N ALA A 369 -10.23 14.00 20.44
CA ALA A 369 -9.23 15.05 20.26
C ALA A 369 -9.86 16.44 20.12
N GLN A 370 -11.00 16.56 19.43
CA GLN A 370 -11.75 17.80 19.30
C GLN A 370 -12.32 18.30 20.65
N VAL A 371 -12.75 17.38 21.52
CA VAL A 371 -13.25 17.72 22.86
C VAL A 371 -12.11 18.13 23.79
N GLU A 372 -10.95 17.48 23.68
CA GLU A 372 -9.78 17.72 24.54
C GLU A 372 -8.92 18.90 24.06
N GLY A 373 -9.11 19.37 22.82
CA GLY A 373 -8.34 20.46 22.23
C GLY A 373 -6.96 20.03 21.70
N ASP A 374 -6.77 18.73 21.49
CA ASP A 374 -5.53 18.12 21.01
C ASP A 374 -5.45 18.13 19.46
N ASP A 375 -4.25 17.88 18.94
CA ASP A 375 -4.02 17.70 17.51
C ASP A 375 -4.82 16.51 16.95
N LEU A 376 -5.40 16.70 15.77
CA LEU A 376 -6.18 15.66 15.12
C LEU A 376 -5.31 14.45 14.75
N PRO A 377 -5.73 13.22 15.08
CA PRO A 377 -4.98 12.03 14.69
C PRO A 377 -4.90 11.94 13.15
N PRO A 378 -3.79 11.45 12.58
CA PRO A 378 -3.66 11.28 11.14
C PRO A 378 -4.66 10.24 10.61
N HIS A 379 -5.10 10.40 9.36
CA HIS A 379 -6.02 9.45 8.74
C HIS A 379 -5.39 8.05 8.67
N PRO A 380 -6.11 6.98 9.05
CA PRO A 380 -5.58 5.63 9.03
C PRO A 380 -5.21 5.18 7.61
N GLN A 381 -4.16 4.37 7.50
CA GLN A 381 -3.77 3.75 6.23
C GLN A 381 -4.66 2.53 5.96
N LEU A 382 -5.46 2.64 4.90
CA LEU A 382 -6.40 1.62 4.45
C LEU A 382 -5.81 0.86 3.26
N VAL A 383 -6.30 -0.36 3.04
CA VAL A 383 -5.77 -1.36 2.09
C VAL A 383 -6.77 -1.68 0.97
N ILE A 384 -8.07 -1.78 1.25
CA ILE A 384 -9.15 -2.02 0.28
C ILE A 384 -9.69 -0.70 -0.26
N GLU A 385 -9.95 0.31 0.59
CA GLU A 385 -10.45 1.62 0.13
C GLU A 385 -9.62 2.20 -1.04
N PRO A 386 -8.27 2.17 -1.04
CA PRO A 386 -7.48 2.67 -2.18
C PRO A 386 -7.70 1.91 -3.50
N LEU A 387 -8.24 0.68 -3.47
CA LEU A 387 -8.62 -0.07 -4.67
C LEU A 387 -9.97 0.38 -5.23
N PHE A 388 -10.79 1.02 -4.39
CA PHE A 388 -12.10 1.56 -4.73
C PHE A 388 -12.22 3.06 -4.36
N PRO A 389 -11.36 3.95 -4.90
CA PRO A 389 -11.36 5.37 -4.58
C PRO A 389 -12.63 6.08 -5.05
N TRP A 390 -12.85 7.29 -4.54
CA TRP A 390 -13.86 8.19 -5.08
C TRP A 390 -13.48 8.66 -6.50
N ALA A 391 -14.46 9.09 -7.29
CA ALA A 391 -14.29 9.40 -8.72
C ALA A 391 -13.14 10.38 -9.01
N HIS A 392 -13.04 11.41 -8.16
CA HIS A 392 -12.09 12.51 -8.32
C HIS A 392 -10.67 12.13 -7.87
N ASP A 393 -10.55 11.13 -6.99
CA ASP A 393 -9.26 10.75 -6.37
C ASP A 393 -8.58 9.57 -7.07
N ALA A 394 -9.29 8.90 -8.00
CA ALA A 394 -8.90 7.59 -8.51
C ALA A 394 -7.57 7.55 -9.28
N ARG A 395 -7.10 8.67 -9.82
CA ARG A 395 -5.81 8.76 -10.54
C ARG A 395 -4.64 9.15 -9.64
N ASP A 396 -4.92 9.82 -8.52
CA ASP A 396 -3.91 10.38 -7.63
C ASP A 396 -3.68 9.51 -6.39
N THR A 397 -4.58 8.56 -6.13
CA THR A 397 -4.48 7.63 -5.00
C THR A 397 -3.29 6.69 -5.16
N GLN A 398 -2.29 6.80 -4.28
CA GLN A 398 -1.19 5.83 -4.24
C GLN A 398 -1.64 4.53 -3.57
N LEU A 399 -1.44 3.40 -4.25
CA LEU A 399 -1.75 2.09 -3.68
C LEU A 399 -0.66 1.63 -2.70
N PRO A 400 -1.03 1.25 -1.46
CA PRO A 400 -0.16 0.49 -0.58
C PRO A 400 0.33 -0.81 -1.24
N PRO A 401 1.52 -1.32 -0.89
CA PRO A 401 2.01 -2.60 -1.41
C PRO A 401 1.02 -3.76 -1.22
N GLN A 402 0.33 -3.80 -0.08
CA GLN A 402 -0.71 -4.80 0.24
C GLN A 402 -1.85 -4.74 -0.77
N SER A 403 -2.34 -3.54 -1.10
CA SER A 403 -3.41 -3.29 -2.07
C SER A 403 -3.03 -3.78 -3.46
N VAL A 404 -1.78 -3.61 -3.88
CA VAL A 404 -1.26 -4.11 -5.16
C VAL A 404 -1.39 -5.64 -5.26
N HIS A 405 -1.09 -6.36 -4.19
CA HIS A 405 -1.22 -7.82 -4.15
C HIS A 405 -2.68 -8.28 -4.09
N LEU A 406 -3.50 -7.62 -3.26
CA LEU A 406 -4.93 -7.93 -3.17
C LEU A 406 -5.67 -7.60 -4.48
N ALA A 407 -5.26 -6.57 -5.22
CA ALA A 407 -5.80 -6.29 -6.55
C ALA A 407 -5.55 -7.44 -7.54
N ARG A 408 -4.39 -8.11 -7.45
CA ARG A 408 -4.10 -9.30 -8.26
C ARG A 408 -5.00 -10.47 -7.87
N TRP A 409 -5.19 -10.68 -6.58
CA TRP A 409 -6.12 -11.70 -6.08
C TRP A 409 -7.56 -11.44 -6.53
N LEU A 410 -8.07 -10.21 -6.39
CA LEU A 410 -9.42 -9.84 -6.86
C LEU A 410 -9.59 -10.08 -8.37
N ALA A 411 -8.58 -9.78 -9.18
CA ALA A 411 -8.63 -10.03 -10.62
C ALA A 411 -8.66 -11.54 -10.98
N GLN A 412 -8.28 -12.44 -10.07
CA GLN A 412 -8.44 -13.89 -10.27
C GLN A 412 -9.88 -14.38 -10.07
N HIS A 413 -10.77 -13.53 -9.54
CA HIS A 413 -12.18 -13.85 -9.27
C HIS A 413 -13.15 -13.20 -10.27
N ILE A 414 -12.68 -12.88 -11.48
CA ILE A 414 -13.56 -12.30 -12.53
C ILE A 414 -14.63 -13.28 -13.04
N ASP A 415 -14.48 -14.57 -12.75
CA ASP A 415 -15.49 -15.61 -12.97
C ASP A 415 -16.53 -15.69 -11.84
N ASP A 416 -16.31 -14.99 -10.72
CA ASP A 416 -17.17 -15.04 -9.54
C ASP A 416 -18.26 -13.94 -9.57
N TYR A 417 -19.52 -14.36 -9.39
CA TYR A 417 -20.68 -13.47 -9.36
C TYR A 417 -20.73 -12.61 -8.09
N GLY A 418 -20.30 -13.15 -6.96
CA GLY A 418 -20.23 -12.42 -5.70
C GLY A 418 -19.21 -11.28 -5.81
N PHE A 419 -18.10 -11.47 -6.51
CA PHE A 419 -17.17 -10.38 -6.80
C PHE A 419 -17.81 -9.32 -7.70
N ALA A 420 -18.44 -9.73 -8.80
CA ALA A 420 -19.15 -8.82 -9.70
C ALA A 420 -20.22 -7.99 -8.98
N ALA A 421 -21.00 -8.62 -8.09
CA ALA A 421 -22.01 -7.96 -7.28
C ALA A 421 -21.38 -6.89 -6.36
N ARG A 422 -20.31 -7.21 -5.64
CA ARG A 422 -19.61 -6.24 -4.77
C ARG A 422 -19.10 -5.05 -5.57
N VAL A 423 -18.55 -5.28 -6.77
CA VAL A 423 -18.11 -4.19 -7.66
C VAL A 423 -19.28 -3.32 -8.12
N ILE A 424 -20.42 -3.90 -8.52
CA ILE A 424 -21.62 -3.14 -8.89
C ILE A 424 -22.10 -2.27 -7.71
N GLN A 425 -22.09 -2.81 -6.49
CA GLN A 425 -22.45 -2.06 -5.29
C GLN A 425 -21.49 -0.90 -5.02
N LYS A 426 -20.17 -1.11 -5.20
CA LYS A 426 -19.18 -0.02 -5.11
C LYS A 426 -19.45 1.08 -6.13
N LEU A 427 -19.72 0.71 -7.38
CA LEU A 427 -20.06 1.66 -8.44
C LEU A 427 -21.35 2.45 -8.12
N ALA A 428 -22.38 1.78 -7.60
CA ALA A 428 -23.61 2.41 -7.14
C ALA A 428 -23.36 3.42 -6.00
N ASN A 429 -22.41 3.12 -5.11
CA ASN A 429 -21.96 4.00 -4.02
C ASN A 429 -20.91 5.04 -4.46
N ARG A 430 -20.72 5.25 -5.77
CA ARG A 430 -19.76 6.21 -6.36
C ARG A 430 -18.29 5.93 -6.00
N ARG A 431 -17.96 4.66 -5.78
CA ARG A 431 -16.59 4.16 -5.58
C ARG A 431 -16.13 3.46 -6.86
N PHE A 432 -15.04 3.93 -7.45
CA PHE A 432 -14.53 3.47 -8.75
C PHE A 432 -13.36 2.53 -8.57
N LEU A 433 -13.17 1.63 -9.52
CA LEU A 433 -12.00 0.76 -9.51
C LEU A 433 -10.75 1.58 -9.83
N HIS A 434 -9.72 1.45 -8.99
CA HIS A 434 -8.42 2.06 -9.23
C HIS A 434 -7.85 1.60 -10.59
N PRO A 435 -7.15 2.47 -11.36
CA PRO A 435 -6.58 2.13 -12.68
C PRO A 435 -5.74 0.85 -12.69
N PHE A 436 -4.99 0.60 -11.62
CA PHE A 436 -4.22 -0.64 -11.45
C PHE A 436 -5.11 -1.89 -11.41
N LEU A 437 -6.22 -1.86 -10.66
CA LEU A 437 -7.17 -2.97 -10.59
C LEU A 437 -7.85 -3.19 -11.95
N LEU A 438 -8.24 -2.11 -12.64
CA LEU A 438 -8.78 -2.19 -14.01
C LEU A 438 -7.79 -2.85 -14.98
N ALA A 439 -6.50 -2.50 -14.90
CA ALA A 439 -5.46 -3.12 -15.72
C ALA A 439 -5.32 -4.61 -15.44
N ARG A 440 -5.42 -5.02 -14.16
CA ARG A 440 -5.38 -6.44 -13.78
C ARG A 440 -6.60 -7.21 -14.25
N ILE A 441 -7.81 -6.67 -14.12
CA ILE A 441 -9.03 -7.30 -14.64
C ILE A 441 -8.94 -7.46 -16.17
N ARG A 442 -8.46 -6.44 -16.89
CA ARG A 442 -8.24 -6.53 -18.35
C ARG A 442 -7.21 -7.59 -18.72
N GLN A 443 -6.16 -7.73 -17.93
CA GLN A 443 -5.16 -8.77 -18.12
C GLN A 443 -5.80 -10.16 -17.95
N SER A 444 -6.53 -10.38 -16.85
CA SER A 444 -7.21 -11.65 -16.58
C SER A 444 -8.27 -12.01 -17.64
N LEU A 445 -8.97 -11.01 -18.21
CA LEU A 445 -9.88 -11.21 -19.33
C LEU A 445 -9.18 -11.66 -20.62
N ARG A 446 -7.94 -11.20 -20.86
CA ARG A 446 -7.13 -11.57 -22.05
C ARG A 446 -6.49 -12.94 -21.91
N GLU A 447 -6.09 -13.30 -20.70
CA GLU A 447 -5.47 -14.59 -20.39
C GLU A 447 -6.45 -15.78 -20.51
N GLY A 448 -7.75 -15.50 -20.67
CA GLY A 448 -8.72 -16.49 -21.16
C GLY A 448 -9.14 -17.55 -20.13
N GLY A 449 -9.46 -17.12 -18.90
CA GLY A 449 -10.06 -18.00 -17.89
C GLY A 449 -11.47 -18.49 -18.27
N ASP A 450 -12.01 -19.43 -17.50
CA ASP A 450 -13.37 -20.01 -17.61
C ASP A 450 -14.47 -19.00 -17.20
N VAL A 451 -14.41 -17.80 -17.77
CA VAL A 451 -15.33 -16.69 -17.48
C VAL A 451 -16.52 -16.80 -18.41
N LYS A 452 -17.72 -16.91 -17.82
CA LYS A 452 -18.96 -16.98 -18.59
C LYS A 452 -19.17 -15.73 -19.47
N PRO A 453 -19.80 -15.86 -20.66
CA PRO A 453 -19.92 -14.75 -21.61
C PRO A 453 -20.60 -13.49 -21.07
N GLY A 454 -21.63 -13.62 -20.22
CA GLY A 454 -22.32 -12.49 -19.59
C GLY A 454 -21.43 -11.72 -18.62
N LEU A 455 -20.64 -12.41 -17.79
CA LEU A 455 -19.64 -11.80 -16.91
C LEU A 455 -18.54 -11.13 -17.71
N ALA A 456 -18.04 -11.78 -18.77
CA ALA A 456 -17.03 -11.19 -19.63
C ALA A 456 -17.52 -9.88 -20.28
N LYS A 457 -18.80 -9.80 -20.69
CA LYS A 457 -19.41 -8.55 -21.19
C LYS A 457 -19.51 -7.49 -20.10
N LEU A 458 -19.95 -7.85 -18.89
CA LEU A 458 -19.97 -6.92 -17.75
C LEU A 458 -18.59 -6.33 -17.47
N TRP A 459 -17.55 -7.16 -17.38
CA TRP A 459 -16.20 -6.67 -17.12
C TRP A 459 -15.64 -5.84 -18.28
N LYS A 460 -15.96 -6.17 -19.53
CA LYS A 460 -15.64 -5.30 -20.69
C LYS A 460 -16.32 -3.93 -20.57
N LEU A 461 -17.57 -3.89 -20.11
CA LEU A 461 -18.30 -2.64 -19.89
C LEU A 461 -17.63 -1.81 -18.78
N ILE A 462 -17.37 -2.41 -17.60
CA ILE A 462 -16.71 -1.78 -16.46
C ILE A 462 -15.31 -1.29 -16.82
N THR A 463 -14.54 -2.09 -17.54
CA THR A 463 -13.16 -1.77 -17.92
C THR A 463 -13.05 -0.93 -19.18
N SER A 464 -14.14 -0.52 -19.83
CA SER A 464 -14.07 0.28 -21.07
C SER A 464 -13.49 1.69 -20.86
N THR A 465 -13.25 2.12 -19.61
CA THR A 465 -12.61 3.41 -19.19
C THR A 465 -13.27 4.69 -19.68
N SER A 466 -14.27 4.62 -20.57
CA SER A 466 -15.02 5.79 -20.97
C SER A 466 -16.02 6.13 -19.88
N VAL A 467 -15.74 7.23 -19.17
CA VAL A 467 -16.71 7.87 -18.28
C VAL A 467 -18.00 8.21 -19.06
N ASP A 468 -17.97 8.22 -20.40
CA ASP A 468 -19.13 8.48 -21.26
C ASP A 468 -20.06 7.28 -21.41
N THR A 469 -19.56 6.05 -21.26
CA THR A 469 -20.35 4.84 -21.51
C THR A 469 -21.09 4.39 -20.25
N LEU A 470 -20.42 4.41 -19.10
CA LEU A 470 -21.01 4.06 -17.81
C LEU A 470 -21.37 5.32 -17.02
N ALA A 471 -22.50 5.29 -16.32
CA ALA A 471 -22.99 6.33 -15.41
C ALA A 471 -22.16 6.34 -14.11
N LEU A 472 -20.83 6.46 -14.26
CA LEU A 472 -19.81 6.36 -13.23
C LEU A 472 -19.87 7.58 -12.30
N GLY A 473 -20.93 7.72 -11.52
CA GLY A 473 -21.09 8.79 -10.53
C GLY A 473 -21.14 10.20 -11.14
N ARG A 474 -21.41 10.33 -12.45
CA ARG A 474 -21.70 11.63 -13.06
C ARG A 474 -22.84 12.28 -12.30
N LEU A 475 -22.58 13.47 -11.78
CA LEU A 475 -23.62 14.36 -11.30
C LEU A 475 -24.15 15.13 -12.50
N PHE A 476 -25.47 15.28 -12.57
CA PHE A 476 -26.05 16.33 -13.39
C PHE A 476 -25.52 17.67 -12.88
N PRO A 477 -25.15 18.61 -13.76
CA PRO A 477 -24.73 19.94 -13.33
C PRO A 477 -25.81 20.53 -12.43
N PHE A 478 -25.51 20.72 -11.14
CA PHE A 478 -26.48 21.29 -10.20
C PHE A 478 -26.86 22.68 -10.69
N GLU A 479 -28.15 22.92 -10.83
CA GLU A 479 -28.73 24.20 -11.29
C GLU A 479 -28.23 24.70 -12.65
N LEU A 480 -28.23 23.84 -13.68
CA LEU A 480 -28.07 24.33 -15.05
C LEU A 480 -29.16 25.38 -15.36
N LYS A 481 -28.77 26.66 -15.36
CA LYS A 481 -29.66 27.79 -15.56
C LYS A 481 -29.78 28.04 -17.06
N VAL A 482 -31.02 27.98 -17.58
CA VAL A 482 -31.30 28.40 -18.95
C VAL A 482 -31.12 29.92 -19.03
N PRO A 483 -30.21 30.43 -19.87
CA PRO A 483 -30.00 31.86 -20.06
C PRO A 483 -31.30 32.61 -20.38
N GLU A 484 -31.32 33.93 -20.14
CA GLU A 484 -32.50 34.76 -20.45
C GLU A 484 -32.78 34.83 -21.96
N THR A 485 -31.71 34.89 -22.75
CA THR A 485 -31.70 34.83 -24.22
C THR A 485 -30.88 33.62 -24.68
N LEU A 486 -31.36 32.93 -25.70
CA LEU A 486 -30.65 31.83 -26.38
C LEU A 486 -30.09 32.27 -27.74
N ALA A 487 -30.10 33.57 -28.03
CA ALA A 487 -29.46 34.16 -29.21
C ALA A 487 -27.94 33.99 -29.16
N VAL A 488 -27.32 34.14 -30.33
CA VAL A 488 -25.87 33.98 -30.50
C VAL A 488 -25.11 34.91 -29.53
N GLY A 489 -24.33 34.31 -28.63
CA GLY A 489 -23.53 35.01 -27.62
C GLY A 489 -22.79 34.02 -26.71
N ASP A 490 -21.91 34.54 -25.85
CA ASP A 490 -21.06 33.73 -24.97
C ASP A 490 -21.87 32.87 -23.98
N ASP A 491 -22.97 33.41 -23.44
CA ASP A 491 -23.86 32.70 -22.51
C ASP A 491 -24.59 31.53 -23.19
N ALA A 492 -25.05 31.71 -24.43
CA ALA A 492 -25.69 30.65 -25.19
C ALA A 492 -24.70 29.56 -25.61
N LEU A 493 -23.45 29.94 -25.90
CA LEU A 493 -22.37 29.00 -26.20
C LEU A 493 -21.96 28.17 -24.97
N ALA A 494 -21.82 28.81 -23.81
CA ALA A 494 -21.56 28.12 -22.54
C ALA A 494 -22.71 27.16 -22.20
N PHE A 495 -23.95 27.64 -22.30
CA PHE A 495 -25.14 26.81 -22.07
C PHE A 495 -25.23 25.64 -23.05
N LYS A 496 -24.85 25.81 -24.33
CA LYS A 496 -24.76 24.71 -25.31
C LYS A 496 -23.84 23.60 -24.81
N VAL A 497 -22.64 23.94 -24.35
CA VAL A 497 -21.66 22.95 -23.85
C VAL A 497 -22.22 22.18 -22.66
N ASP A 498 -22.80 22.90 -21.71
CA ASP A 498 -23.35 22.30 -20.49
C ASP A 498 -24.60 21.46 -20.76
N LEU A 499 -25.50 21.92 -21.65
CA LEU A 499 -26.70 21.19 -22.07
C LEU A 499 -26.33 19.86 -22.73
N LEU A 500 -25.37 19.87 -23.66
CA LEU A 500 -24.91 18.64 -24.33
C LEU A 500 -24.20 17.68 -23.36
N SER A 501 -23.56 18.21 -22.31
CA SER A 501 -23.02 17.40 -21.23
C SER A 501 -24.13 16.79 -20.36
N ALA A 502 -25.14 17.59 -20.02
CA ALA A 502 -26.26 17.22 -19.14
C ALA A 502 -27.20 16.19 -19.76
N LEU A 503 -27.48 16.28 -21.07
CA LEU A 503 -28.36 15.34 -21.79
C LEU A 503 -27.68 14.01 -22.15
N ARG A 504 -26.37 13.88 -21.89
CA ARG A 504 -25.59 12.71 -22.29
C ARG A 504 -26.13 11.44 -21.60
N THR A 505 -26.61 10.51 -22.40
CA THR A 505 -27.04 9.19 -21.92
C THR A 505 -25.86 8.31 -21.54
N SER A 506 -26.03 7.51 -20.49
CA SER A 506 -25.03 6.57 -19.97
C SER A 506 -25.70 5.31 -19.42
N VAL A 507 -24.92 4.26 -19.17
CA VAL A 507 -25.45 3.00 -18.61
C VAL A 507 -25.33 2.99 -17.09
N SER A 508 -26.45 2.90 -16.40
CA SER A 508 -26.52 2.61 -14.96
C SER A 508 -26.53 1.10 -14.74
N LEU A 509 -25.76 0.65 -13.76
CA LEU A 509 -25.69 -0.75 -13.34
C LEU A 509 -26.29 -0.89 -11.95
N ALA A 510 -27.23 -1.82 -11.80
CA ALA A 510 -27.79 -2.22 -10.53
C ALA A 510 -27.71 -3.73 -10.36
N GLN A 511 -27.83 -4.19 -9.11
CA GLN A 511 -28.00 -5.62 -8.85
C GLN A 511 -29.24 -6.15 -9.60
N PRO A 512 -29.22 -7.40 -10.08
CA PRO A 512 -30.40 -8.03 -10.66
C PRO A 512 -31.55 -8.07 -9.63
N PHE A 513 -32.79 -7.96 -10.11
CA PHE A 513 -34.00 -7.85 -9.27
C PHE A 513 -34.29 -9.07 -8.38
N ASP A 514 -33.69 -10.24 -8.68
CA ASP A 514 -33.88 -11.43 -7.86
C ASP A 514 -32.85 -11.49 -6.72
N THR A 515 -33.18 -10.83 -5.62
CA THR A 515 -32.38 -10.78 -4.38
C THR A 515 -32.37 -12.11 -3.61
N ARG A 516 -33.07 -13.15 -4.08
CA ARG A 516 -33.13 -14.47 -3.41
C ARG A 516 -31.91 -15.35 -3.70
N LEU A 517 -31.02 -14.92 -4.59
CA LEU A 517 -29.88 -15.74 -5.04
C LEU A 517 -28.57 -14.94 -5.01
N PRO A 518 -28.11 -14.46 -3.83
CA PRO A 518 -26.91 -13.60 -3.75
C PRO A 518 -25.61 -14.37 -3.98
N ASP A 519 -25.62 -15.69 -3.79
CA ASP A 519 -24.44 -16.54 -3.78
C ASP A 519 -24.59 -17.68 -4.79
N PHE A 520 -24.22 -17.43 -6.04
CA PHE A 520 -23.94 -18.54 -6.95
C PHE A 520 -22.63 -19.21 -6.51
N ASN A 521 -22.73 -20.38 -5.89
CA ASN A 521 -21.57 -21.24 -5.66
C ASN A 521 -21.30 -22.04 -6.94
N PRO A 522 -20.14 -21.90 -7.61
CA PRO A 522 -19.80 -22.70 -8.79
C PRO A 522 -19.76 -24.23 -8.52
N ASN A 523 -19.85 -24.65 -7.25
CA ASN A 523 -20.00 -26.05 -6.84
C ASN A 523 -21.45 -26.47 -6.51
N ALA A 524 -22.47 -25.67 -6.84
CA ALA A 524 -23.86 -26.06 -6.66
C ALA A 524 -24.26 -27.11 -7.72
N GLU A 525 -24.94 -28.18 -7.28
CA GLU A 525 -25.14 -29.39 -8.08
C GLU A 525 -26.25 -29.28 -9.15
N GLY A 526 -26.95 -28.14 -9.25
CA GLY A 526 -28.11 -27.95 -10.13
C GLY A 526 -27.77 -27.62 -11.60
N GLU A 527 -28.45 -28.27 -12.55
CA GLU A 527 -28.28 -28.05 -14.01
C GLU A 527 -28.74 -26.66 -14.48
N GLU A 528 -29.80 -26.09 -13.88
CA GLU A 528 -30.28 -24.72 -14.18
C GLU A 528 -29.25 -23.65 -13.79
N GLU A 529 -28.50 -23.90 -12.72
CA GLU A 529 -27.47 -23.01 -12.21
C GLU A 529 -26.21 -23.03 -13.10
N LYS A 530 -25.87 -24.17 -13.71
CA LYS A 530 -24.78 -24.28 -14.69
C LYS A 530 -25.03 -23.46 -15.96
N ALA A 531 -26.28 -23.37 -16.42
CA ALA A 531 -26.68 -22.65 -17.64
C ALA A 531 -26.76 -21.11 -17.50
N ARG A 532 -26.84 -20.57 -16.28
CA ARG A 532 -26.93 -19.13 -16.01
C ARG A 532 -25.62 -18.40 -16.30
N GLY A 533 -25.69 -17.14 -16.74
CA GLY A 533 -24.50 -16.30 -16.95
C GLY A 533 -24.06 -16.10 -18.39
N VAL A 534 -24.88 -16.54 -19.33
CA VAL A 534 -24.59 -16.42 -20.77
C VAL A 534 -24.99 -15.04 -21.27
N ARG A 535 -26.08 -14.47 -20.73
CA ARG A 535 -26.58 -13.13 -21.09
C ARG A 535 -26.18 -12.09 -20.07
N LEU A 536 -26.04 -10.84 -20.50
CA LEU A 536 -25.70 -9.74 -19.59
C LEU A 536 -26.81 -9.49 -18.56
N SER A 537 -28.07 -9.59 -18.99
CA SER A 537 -29.26 -9.35 -18.14
C SER A 537 -29.41 -10.34 -16.98
N GLU A 538 -28.77 -11.51 -17.07
CA GLU A 538 -28.73 -12.51 -15.99
C GLU A 538 -27.69 -12.16 -14.91
N VAL A 539 -26.70 -11.32 -15.25
CA VAL A 539 -25.59 -10.94 -14.37
C VAL A 539 -25.84 -9.57 -13.73
N VAL A 540 -26.39 -8.63 -14.49
CA VAL A 540 -26.57 -7.24 -14.06
C VAL A 540 -27.85 -6.66 -14.62
N ASN A 541 -28.52 -5.82 -13.84
CA ASN A 541 -29.59 -4.98 -14.33
C ASN A 541 -28.97 -3.68 -14.88
N ALA A 542 -28.66 -3.68 -16.17
CA ALA A 542 -28.17 -2.50 -16.87
C ALA A 542 -29.34 -1.71 -17.45
N LYS A 543 -29.34 -0.38 -17.31
CA LYS A 543 -30.33 0.54 -17.91
C LYS A 543 -29.67 1.76 -18.51
N VAL A 544 -30.16 2.22 -19.65
CA VAL A 544 -29.74 3.52 -20.23
C VAL A 544 -30.48 4.64 -19.51
N VAL A 545 -29.74 5.59 -18.95
CA VAL A 545 -30.28 6.72 -18.18
C VAL A 545 -29.56 8.02 -18.55
N ILE A 546 -30.22 9.15 -18.33
CA ILE A 546 -29.54 10.45 -18.22
C ILE A 546 -29.23 10.65 -16.73
N PRO A 547 -27.95 10.87 -16.33
CA PRO A 547 -27.62 11.19 -14.95
C PRO A 547 -28.43 12.41 -14.46
N GLY A 548 -29.12 12.33 -13.32
CA GLY A 548 -30.03 13.40 -12.85
C GLY A 548 -31.35 13.49 -13.61
N ASP A 549 -31.90 12.34 -13.99
CA ASP A 549 -33.17 12.16 -14.68
C ASP A 549 -34.33 13.04 -14.15
N ALA A 550 -34.37 13.29 -12.83
CA ALA A 550 -35.38 14.12 -12.19
C ALA A 550 -35.42 15.58 -12.68
N GLN A 551 -34.26 16.16 -13.03
CA GLN A 551 -34.17 17.57 -13.44
C GLN A 551 -34.34 17.78 -14.95
N VAL A 552 -34.16 16.73 -15.77
CA VAL A 552 -34.15 16.84 -17.24
C VAL A 552 -35.49 17.34 -17.78
N GLY A 553 -36.61 16.88 -17.22
CA GLY A 553 -37.94 17.33 -17.63
C GLY A 553 -38.12 18.84 -17.48
N LEU A 554 -37.83 19.36 -16.29
CA LEU A 554 -37.92 20.79 -15.99
C LEU A 554 -36.96 21.62 -16.84
N LEU A 555 -35.75 21.11 -17.10
CA LEU A 555 -34.79 21.78 -17.98
C LEU A 555 -35.34 21.93 -19.40
N VAL A 556 -35.88 20.85 -19.97
CA VAL A 556 -36.45 20.86 -21.33
C VAL A 556 -37.66 21.79 -21.41
N GLU A 557 -38.54 21.78 -20.41
CA GLU A 557 -39.66 22.74 -20.33
C GLU A 557 -39.16 24.19 -20.32
N ARG A 558 -38.14 24.51 -19.53
CA ARG A 558 -37.55 25.86 -19.47
C ARG A 558 -36.87 26.28 -20.77
N ILE A 559 -36.25 25.36 -21.50
CA ILE A 559 -35.67 25.64 -22.82
C ILE A 559 -36.77 25.97 -23.81
N LEU A 560 -37.79 25.11 -23.90
CA LEU A 560 -38.89 25.28 -24.86
C LEU A 560 -39.77 26.51 -24.58
N ALA A 561 -39.78 27.02 -23.34
CA ALA A 561 -40.45 28.25 -22.97
C ALA A 561 -39.73 29.53 -23.45
N ARG A 562 -38.51 29.45 -24.01
CA ARG A 562 -37.79 30.60 -24.57
C ARG A 562 -38.17 30.84 -26.02
N ASP A 563 -38.37 32.11 -26.39
CA ASP A 563 -38.75 32.51 -27.76
C ASP A 563 -37.72 32.07 -28.81
N GLU A 564 -36.43 32.12 -28.48
CA GLU A 564 -35.31 31.79 -29.38
C GLU A 564 -34.96 30.29 -29.38
N SER A 565 -35.72 29.47 -28.67
CA SER A 565 -35.42 28.04 -28.47
C SER A 565 -35.36 27.25 -29.76
N ALA A 566 -36.22 27.55 -30.75
CA ALA A 566 -36.28 26.83 -32.01
C ALA A 566 -35.00 27.05 -32.85
N ALA A 567 -34.53 28.29 -32.93
CA ALA A 567 -33.29 28.65 -33.60
C ALA A 567 -32.06 28.08 -32.89
N PHE A 568 -32.02 28.18 -31.55
CA PHE A 568 -30.96 27.59 -30.75
C PHE A 568 -30.87 26.06 -30.94
N LEU A 569 -32.00 25.34 -30.85
CA LEU A 569 -32.04 23.89 -31.03
C LEU A 569 -31.68 23.46 -32.45
N ALA A 570 -32.05 24.25 -33.47
CA ALA A 570 -31.61 24.02 -34.84
C ALA A 570 -30.08 24.13 -34.97
N SER A 571 -29.44 25.07 -34.26
CA SER A 571 -27.98 25.26 -34.28
C SER A 571 -27.18 24.11 -33.63
N ILE A 572 -27.81 23.29 -32.80
CA ILE A 572 -27.19 22.14 -32.10
C ILE A 572 -27.77 20.79 -32.54
N LEU A 573 -28.57 20.79 -33.62
CA LEU A 573 -29.28 19.63 -34.12
C LEU A 573 -28.36 18.46 -34.52
N PRO A 574 -27.17 18.68 -35.13
CA PRO A 574 -26.21 17.60 -35.41
C PRO A 574 -25.70 16.91 -34.14
N GLU A 575 -25.42 17.67 -33.08
CA GLU A 575 -24.95 17.14 -31.79
C GLU A 575 -26.04 16.34 -31.09
N LEU A 576 -27.29 16.81 -31.10
CA LEU A 576 -28.43 16.08 -30.56
C LEU A 576 -28.70 14.78 -31.36
N THR A 577 -28.59 14.83 -32.68
CA THR A 577 -28.70 13.64 -33.54
C THR A 577 -27.62 12.60 -33.21
N THR A 578 -26.37 13.05 -33.04
CA THR A 578 -25.25 12.19 -32.65
C THR A 578 -25.48 11.58 -31.27
N MET A 579 -26.02 12.36 -30.33
CA MET A 579 -26.37 11.88 -28.99
C MET A 579 -27.42 10.77 -29.04
N LEU A 580 -28.49 10.96 -29.82
CA LEU A 580 -29.54 9.96 -29.98
C LEU A 580 -29.05 8.66 -30.64
N ARG A 581 -28.14 8.77 -31.62
CA ARG A 581 -27.45 7.60 -32.21
C ARG A 581 -26.68 6.83 -31.14
N ARG A 582 -25.86 7.54 -30.34
CA ARG A 582 -25.12 6.94 -29.21
C ARG A 582 -26.06 6.28 -28.20
N THR A 583 -27.21 6.87 -27.92
CA THR A 583 -28.21 6.26 -27.04
C THR A 583 -28.69 4.91 -27.58
N ALA A 584 -28.92 4.79 -28.89
CA ALA A 584 -29.27 3.51 -29.52
C ALA A 584 -28.14 2.47 -29.45
N ASP A 585 -26.88 2.90 -29.62
CA ASP A 585 -25.71 2.04 -29.46
C ASP A 585 -25.60 1.51 -28.02
N LEU A 586 -25.92 2.33 -27.01
CA LEU A 586 -25.94 1.90 -25.60
C LEU A 586 -27.00 0.84 -25.33
N PHE A 587 -28.22 0.95 -25.90
CA PHE A 587 -29.25 -0.08 -25.78
C PHE A 587 -28.81 -1.42 -26.38
N THR A 588 -28.11 -1.37 -27.51
CA THR A 588 -27.53 -2.55 -28.17
C THR A 588 -26.40 -3.15 -27.32
N LEU A 589 -25.53 -2.30 -26.76
CA LEU A 589 -24.41 -2.70 -25.90
C LEU A 589 -24.86 -3.48 -24.66
N ILE A 590 -26.02 -3.13 -24.09
CA ILE A 590 -26.58 -3.78 -22.89
C ILE A 590 -27.59 -4.90 -23.19
N GLU A 591 -27.72 -5.33 -24.45
CA GLU A 591 -28.63 -6.40 -24.89
C GLU A 591 -30.13 -6.13 -24.64
N GLN A 592 -30.51 -4.87 -24.40
CA GLN A 592 -31.93 -4.49 -24.30
C GLN A 592 -32.60 -4.38 -25.68
N ALA A 593 -31.79 -4.26 -26.74
CA ALA A 593 -32.22 -4.29 -28.13
C ALA A 593 -31.26 -5.13 -28.96
N SER A 594 -31.79 -5.90 -29.90
CA SER A 594 -30.97 -6.44 -30.99
C SER A 594 -30.65 -5.33 -31.98
N ALA A 595 -29.59 -5.50 -32.77
CA ALA A 595 -29.21 -4.53 -33.80
C ALA A 595 -30.42 -4.21 -34.70
N GLY A 596 -30.80 -2.93 -34.80
CA GLY A 596 -31.94 -2.48 -35.59
C GLY A 596 -33.31 -2.52 -34.90
N THR A 597 -33.42 -2.99 -33.65
CA THR A 597 -34.68 -2.92 -32.88
C THR A 597 -34.94 -1.50 -32.37
N ASP A 598 -36.15 -0.98 -32.58
CA ASP A 598 -36.52 0.36 -32.11
C ASP A 598 -37.12 0.34 -30.69
N VAL A 599 -36.27 0.52 -29.67
CA VAL A 599 -36.71 0.66 -28.27
C VAL A 599 -37.58 1.90 -28.07
N SER A 600 -37.39 2.94 -28.90
CA SER A 600 -38.12 4.19 -28.76
C SER A 600 -39.62 4.03 -29.00
N VAL A 601 -40.08 3.00 -29.71
CA VAL A 601 -41.52 2.70 -29.89
C VAL A 601 -42.23 2.43 -28.59
N PHE A 602 -41.58 1.72 -27.66
CA PHE A 602 -42.16 1.40 -26.37
C PHE A 602 -42.09 2.58 -25.40
N HIS A 603 -40.97 3.33 -25.43
CA HIS A 603 -40.73 4.44 -24.51
C HIS A 603 -41.44 5.74 -24.92
N ARG A 604 -41.59 5.94 -26.24
CA ARG A 604 -42.25 7.09 -26.86
C ARG A 604 -42.91 6.67 -28.20
N PRO A 605 -44.20 6.29 -28.19
CA PRO A 605 -44.87 5.79 -29.39
C PRO A 605 -44.90 6.77 -30.57
N SER A 606 -45.04 8.09 -30.31
CA SER A 606 -45.08 9.11 -31.35
C SER A 606 -43.87 10.04 -31.31
N ILE A 607 -43.20 10.21 -32.46
CA ILE A 607 -42.15 11.24 -32.62
C ILE A 607 -42.77 12.64 -32.41
N VAL A 608 -43.85 12.92 -33.13
CA VAL A 608 -44.65 14.15 -33.02
C VAL A 608 -45.27 14.25 -31.62
N PRO A 609 -45.37 15.45 -31.02
CA PRO A 609 -46.09 15.63 -29.76
C PRO A 609 -47.50 15.03 -29.80
N HIS A 610 -47.81 14.13 -28.87
CA HIS A 610 -49.08 13.41 -28.82
C HIS A 610 -49.40 13.00 -27.36
N ALA A 611 -50.68 12.89 -27.02
CA ALA A 611 -51.14 12.54 -25.66
C ALA A 611 -50.68 11.15 -25.18
N GLN A 612 -50.31 10.25 -26.10
CA GLN A 612 -49.74 8.94 -25.78
C GLN A 612 -48.30 9.00 -25.26
N ASN A 613 -47.60 10.13 -25.46
CA ASN A 613 -46.23 10.30 -24.99
C ASN A 613 -46.24 10.63 -23.49
N ARG A 614 -46.12 9.60 -22.65
CA ARG A 614 -46.21 9.74 -21.18
C ARG A 614 -44.96 10.32 -20.51
N GLY A 615 -43.85 10.46 -21.23
CA GLY A 615 -42.64 11.14 -20.74
C GLY A 615 -41.94 10.48 -19.54
N TYR A 616 -42.16 9.18 -19.33
CA TYR A 616 -41.54 8.42 -18.24
C TYR A 616 -40.04 8.25 -18.45
N GLU A 617 -39.62 7.96 -19.68
CA GLU A 617 -38.21 7.74 -20.05
C GLU A 617 -37.59 9.04 -20.55
N LYS A 618 -36.79 9.74 -19.72
CA LYS A 618 -36.36 11.12 -20.03
C LYS A 618 -35.38 11.24 -21.18
N TRP A 619 -34.65 10.18 -21.52
CA TRP A 619 -33.82 10.19 -22.73
C TRP A 619 -34.63 10.48 -24.00
N THR A 620 -35.94 10.15 -24.01
CA THR A 620 -36.84 10.45 -25.13
C THR A 620 -37.09 11.95 -25.30
N LEU A 621 -36.72 12.80 -24.33
CA LEU A 621 -36.80 14.25 -24.47
C LEU A 621 -35.78 14.79 -25.47
N ILE A 622 -34.69 14.06 -25.74
CA ILE A 622 -33.77 14.38 -26.85
C ILE A 622 -34.53 14.38 -28.18
N ILE A 623 -35.48 13.45 -28.37
CA ILE A 623 -36.36 13.40 -29.55
C ILE A 623 -37.23 14.67 -29.63
N THR A 624 -37.75 15.15 -28.49
CA THR A 624 -38.51 16.41 -28.43
C THR A 624 -37.67 17.60 -28.88
N LEU A 625 -36.43 17.71 -28.38
CA LEU A 625 -35.51 18.79 -28.74
C LEU A 625 -35.11 18.75 -30.22
N ILE A 626 -34.79 17.56 -30.74
CA ILE A 626 -34.48 17.35 -32.17
C ILE A 626 -35.67 17.78 -33.04
N TRP A 627 -36.88 17.33 -32.68
CA TRP A 627 -38.08 17.65 -33.45
C TRP A 627 -38.32 19.16 -33.51
N HIS A 628 -38.22 19.85 -32.37
CA HIS A 628 -38.43 21.30 -32.30
C HIS A 628 -37.39 22.09 -33.10
N GLY A 629 -36.11 21.73 -32.99
CA GLY A 629 -35.04 22.36 -33.78
C GLY A 629 -35.17 22.09 -35.28
N TRP A 630 -35.56 20.87 -35.65
CA TRP A 630 -35.77 20.52 -37.06
C TRP A 630 -36.94 21.27 -37.69
N GLN A 631 -38.05 21.48 -36.98
CA GLN A 631 -39.19 22.26 -37.52
C GLN A 631 -38.78 23.69 -37.91
N HIS A 632 -37.89 24.30 -37.14
CA HIS A 632 -37.32 25.61 -37.49
C HIS A 632 -36.36 25.53 -38.67
N LEU A 633 -35.48 24.51 -38.69
CA LEU A 633 -34.57 24.28 -39.81
C LEU A 633 -35.33 24.09 -41.13
N ASP A 634 -36.44 23.35 -41.14
CA ASP A 634 -37.25 23.12 -42.34
C ASP A 634 -37.86 24.41 -42.90
N GLN A 635 -38.17 25.37 -42.03
CA GLN A 635 -38.71 26.67 -42.44
C GLN A 635 -37.63 27.63 -42.94
N VAL A 636 -36.45 27.62 -42.32
CA VAL A 636 -35.38 28.61 -42.57
C VAL A 636 -34.40 28.13 -43.64
N ASP A 637 -34.04 26.85 -43.66
CA ASP A 637 -33.12 26.24 -44.61
C ASP A 637 -33.59 24.83 -45.04
N PRO A 638 -34.50 24.75 -46.03
CA PRO A 638 -35.01 23.49 -46.56
C PRO A 638 -33.93 22.58 -47.15
N VAL A 639 -32.79 23.12 -47.61
CA VAL A 639 -31.70 22.32 -48.20
C VAL A 639 -30.96 21.58 -47.08
N ALA A 640 -30.63 22.28 -45.99
CA ALA A 640 -30.05 21.64 -44.80
C ALA A 640 -31.02 20.64 -44.15
N SER A 641 -32.33 20.95 -44.12
CA SER A 641 -33.37 20.02 -43.67
C SER A 641 -33.39 18.73 -44.48
N ARG A 642 -33.37 18.80 -45.82
CA ARG A 642 -33.32 17.59 -46.67
C ARG A 642 -32.09 16.73 -46.40
N ARG A 643 -30.92 17.35 -46.21
CA ARG A 643 -29.68 16.63 -45.91
C ARG A 643 -29.78 15.85 -44.60
N ILE A 644 -30.23 16.49 -43.53
CA ILE A 644 -30.29 15.83 -42.22
C ILE A 644 -31.36 14.73 -42.18
N VAL A 645 -32.48 14.93 -42.87
CA VAL A 645 -33.52 13.88 -43.02
C VAL A 645 -32.98 12.69 -43.80
N GLY A 646 -32.21 12.90 -44.86
CA GLY A 646 -31.51 11.84 -45.58
C GLY A 646 -30.55 11.05 -44.69
N GLU A 647 -29.77 11.75 -43.85
CA GLU A 647 -28.87 11.12 -42.87
C GLU A 647 -29.62 10.29 -41.82
N TRP A 648 -30.81 10.73 -41.41
CA TRP A 648 -31.66 10.00 -40.47
C TRP A 648 -32.24 8.73 -41.08
N LEU A 649 -32.70 8.79 -42.34
CA LEU A 649 -33.26 7.64 -43.07
C LEU A 649 -32.19 6.58 -43.39
N ALA A 650 -30.96 7.02 -43.71
CA ALA A 650 -29.84 6.13 -43.97
C ALA A 650 -29.19 5.54 -42.70
N SER A 651 -29.69 5.90 -41.51
CA SER A 651 -29.10 5.49 -40.24
C SER A 651 -29.46 4.05 -39.86
N GLU A 652 -28.49 3.28 -39.35
CA GLU A 652 -28.73 1.97 -38.75
C GLU A 652 -29.57 2.06 -37.46
N ALA A 653 -29.52 3.20 -36.77
CA ALA A 653 -30.34 3.43 -35.57
C ALA A 653 -31.81 3.64 -35.95
N ALA A 654 -32.67 2.69 -35.58
CA ALA A 654 -34.09 2.69 -35.97
C ALA A 654 -34.86 3.93 -35.50
N VAL A 655 -34.55 4.47 -34.31
CA VAL A 655 -35.16 5.71 -33.81
C VAL A 655 -34.89 6.91 -34.74
N LEU A 656 -33.71 6.97 -35.37
CA LEU A 656 -33.38 8.02 -36.34
C LEU A 656 -34.16 7.82 -37.64
N ARG A 657 -34.30 6.57 -38.14
CA ARG A 657 -35.17 6.30 -39.29
C ARG A 657 -36.61 6.73 -39.03
N ARG A 658 -37.13 6.45 -37.83
CA ARG A 658 -38.47 6.89 -37.40
C ARG A 658 -38.61 8.42 -37.36
N LEU A 659 -37.56 9.12 -36.91
CA LEU A 659 -37.47 10.59 -37.01
C LEU A 659 -37.49 11.06 -38.46
N GLY A 660 -36.69 10.44 -39.34
CA GLY A 660 -36.64 10.73 -40.77
C GLY A 660 -38.00 10.56 -41.46
N LEU A 661 -38.70 9.45 -41.20
CA LEU A 661 -40.04 9.19 -41.73
C LEU A 661 -41.07 10.21 -41.22
N ALA A 662 -41.02 10.54 -39.92
CA ALA A 662 -41.90 11.56 -39.36
C ALA A 662 -41.62 12.94 -39.98
N ALA A 663 -40.35 13.29 -40.19
CA ALA A 663 -39.92 14.52 -40.81
C ALA A 663 -40.35 14.59 -42.29
N LEU A 664 -40.16 13.53 -43.08
CA LEU A 664 -40.65 13.44 -44.47
C LEU A 664 -42.15 13.73 -44.58
N ASN A 665 -42.95 13.21 -43.64
CA ASN A 665 -44.39 13.44 -43.66
C ASN A 665 -44.75 14.92 -43.44
N HIS A 666 -44.02 15.61 -42.56
CA HIS A 666 -44.32 16.99 -42.15
C HIS A 666 -43.52 18.08 -42.88
N ALA A 667 -42.47 17.70 -43.61
CA ALA A 667 -41.62 18.65 -44.34
C ALA A 667 -42.39 19.32 -45.47
N GLN A 668 -42.28 20.65 -45.56
CA GLN A 668 -42.94 21.42 -46.62
C GLN A 668 -42.21 21.32 -47.97
N GLY A 669 -40.92 20.97 -47.94
CA GLY A 669 -40.06 20.93 -49.12
C GLY A 669 -40.08 19.64 -49.94
N PHE A 670 -40.82 18.59 -49.59
CA PHE A 670 -40.82 17.32 -50.34
C PHE A 670 -42.07 17.16 -51.22
N SER A 671 -41.89 16.83 -52.49
CA SER A 671 -43.01 16.49 -53.38
C SER A 671 -43.60 15.12 -53.04
N TRP A 672 -44.88 14.89 -53.39
CA TRP A 672 -45.56 13.61 -53.15
C TRP A 672 -44.80 12.41 -53.74
N ASN A 673 -44.19 12.55 -54.92
CA ASN A 673 -43.42 11.49 -55.56
C ASN A 673 -42.15 11.14 -54.76
N GLN A 674 -41.44 12.14 -54.24
CA GLN A 674 -40.24 11.94 -53.41
C GLN A 674 -40.58 11.32 -52.05
N LYS A 675 -41.74 11.67 -51.47
CA LYS A 675 -42.24 11.03 -50.24
C LYS A 675 -42.59 9.56 -50.49
N LEU A 676 -43.15 9.23 -51.66
CA LEU A 676 -43.51 7.87 -52.04
C LEU A 676 -42.27 6.99 -52.31
N GLU A 677 -41.26 7.52 -53.01
CA GLU A 677 -40.00 6.82 -53.31
C GLU A 677 -39.26 6.39 -52.04
N HIS A 678 -39.14 7.28 -51.05
CA HIS A 678 -38.54 6.94 -49.74
C HIS A 678 -39.35 5.95 -48.90
N LEU A 679 -40.67 5.84 -49.11
CA LEU A 679 -41.51 4.85 -48.42
C LEU A 679 -41.46 3.47 -49.09
N LEU A 680 -41.10 3.41 -50.38
CA LEU A 680 -41.03 2.19 -51.16
C LEU A 680 -39.63 1.57 -51.17
N ASP A 681 -38.57 2.39 -51.09
CA ASP A 681 -37.16 1.97 -51.16
C ASP A 681 -36.44 1.93 -49.80
N GLY A 682 -37.14 2.22 -48.69
CA GLY A 682 -36.59 2.42 -47.33
C GLY A 682 -36.69 1.25 -46.37
#